data_AF-A0A953WJ02-F1
#
_entry.id   AF-A0A953WJ02-F1
#
_cell.length_a   1.000
_cell.length_b   1.000
_cell.length_c   1.000
_cell.angle_alpha   90.00
_cell.angle_beta   90.00
_cell.angle_gamma   90.00
#
_symmetry.space_group_name_H-M   'P 1'
#
loop_
_entity.id
_entity.type
_entity.pdbx_description
1 polymer ?
#
loop_
_entity_poly.entity_id
_entity_poly.type
_entity_poly.pdbx_seq_one_letter_code
_entity_poly.pdbx_strand_id
1 'polypeptide(L)'
;MHANRVNRASSKSRLKFSAAGLSIVAAMQSLAQATPAVFFTDDITLGQTRFNNTVASADPTAILFSHTITDLTAANFSVTSGGTTVYVRTSQAGAPADYASYSGFTTWGVSYDTNVGFDAAVDAGYTIEFFADAGYTTPFIVNAVGVETLDWGTCCTGTNSTPTGSAPGTAIYMVFDPSSTASINAVGNITTPIPSTTHFVAAIDDRNSFSSVTLTPNGIGEFFGAGGLLTFSFVPIGSVPAGSSYVTVGGIVIPDIDLGGPYTTQQLNNGDVNPVFDGGILRLAGSGEVSTDFTVNPTGGEIDTNGEDATFSGEITGSGDLMKSGAGTLTLSGLNTLTGGFGVTNGTLSIQGVTSVSGIDVLSGGALGGNGLILGDVTVYAGGVLAPGASPGALTVTGDVTMASGANFIAEIDGYGTGTGAGNFDRVVLLGADSVFTAGGTITPVLREIGGDANNDFMPKVGDKFVVVSAAGGVGGAFASLVQPSEGLPENGRFEIAYGSNTISLVIAPELYDALITGYSSLNGRRAARAMDSIRDAMGAGPTAEATSLFQSLLGLNATSAAGAFTQIGGEIHADALAIASRGSLAVRDDALFASPGSPGSALGDHCSVADDESRAVKTASGDCPDDVRGQAWMSVSGSRQMTYSDAYAASYQDERYAIDAGLNVYHGGGARIDLIGGYTRGDIATNFVGRGYVETYTGIVRGLMSKGGFVAQAAVGGTMARIETSRTVHVGGNIASNDSDRGAYLAHIDASLSYPVTINPGLIVSPFASAHAEYINADGYTEKGPDEFALEIEKTDLTTGRTRLGAYGAQSFTAFGKPMRIAASGAWRREIDGASLAREVNLHGAGWETRSASIGDNIAEVKVGWSAEVSKGVAVTAEYRGEVSRAMRNNNALIGLSVVW
;
A
#
# COMPACT_ATOMS: atom_id res chain seq x y z
N MET A 1 -22.35 -10.65 28.69
CA MET A 1 -22.01 -11.23 30.00
C MET A 1 -20.51 -11.49 30.03
N HIS A 2 -19.84 -10.99 31.06
CA HIS A 2 -18.45 -11.25 31.55
C HIS A 2 -17.26 -11.00 30.60
N ALA A 3 -16.16 -10.33 30.96
CA ALA A 3 -15.82 -9.32 31.98
C ALA A 3 -14.34 -8.93 31.73
N ASN A 4 -14.06 -7.63 31.64
CA ASN A 4 -12.72 -7.05 31.77
C ASN A 4 -12.11 -7.37 33.15
N ARG A 5 -10.78 -7.61 33.22
CA ARG A 5 -10.01 -7.44 34.45
C ARG A 5 -8.68 -6.74 34.20
N VAL A 6 -8.68 -5.46 34.56
CA VAL A 6 -7.53 -4.67 34.98
C VAL A 6 -6.99 -5.23 36.29
N ASN A 7 -5.67 -5.27 36.47
CA ASN A 7 -5.05 -5.25 37.80
C ASN A 7 -3.82 -4.34 37.80
N ARG A 8 -3.93 -3.27 38.59
CA ARG A 8 -2.86 -2.39 39.06
C ARG A 8 -2.38 -2.86 40.44
N ALA A 9 -1.07 -2.80 40.68
CA ALA A 9 -0.43 -2.55 41.97
C ALA A 9 0.98 -2.00 41.65
N SER A 10 1.34 -0.71 41.82
CA SER A 10 1.56 0.06 43.06
C SER A 10 2.49 -0.67 44.05
N SER A 11 3.55 -0.13 44.63
CA SER A 11 4.29 1.13 44.56
C SER A 11 5.59 0.89 45.37
N LYS A 12 6.68 1.62 45.10
CA LYS A 12 7.51 2.22 46.17
C LYS A 12 8.56 3.18 45.59
N SER A 13 8.36 4.44 45.93
CA SER A 13 9.19 5.62 45.78
C SER A 13 10.55 5.51 46.48
N ARG A 14 11.61 6.09 45.88
CA ARG A 14 12.55 7.00 46.57
C ARG A 14 13.07 8.08 45.61
N LEU A 15 12.82 9.33 46.02
CA LEU A 15 13.32 10.61 45.50
C LEU A 15 14.85 10.72 45.67
N LYS A 16 15.55 11.16 44.61
CA LYS A 16 16.26 12.47 44.43
C LYS A 16 17.78 12.32 44.58
N PHE A 17 18.54 12.67 43.54
CA PHE A 17 19.45 13.83 43.54
C PHE A 17 20.03 14.06 42.13
N SER A 18 20.12 15.33 41.78
CA SER A 18 20.70 15.92 40.58
C SER A 18 22.19 15.59 40.40
N ALA A 19 22.58 15.32 39.16
CA ALA A 19 23.88 15.72 38.63
C ALA A 19 23.79 15.78 37.10
N ALA A 20 23.53 16.98 36.58
CA ALA A 20 24.00 17.35 35.26
C ALA A 20 25.53 17.33 35.35
N GLY A 21 26.13 16.27 34.82
CA GLY A 21 27.57 16.03 34.85
C GLY A 21 27.98 15.42 33.53
N LEU A 22 28.30 16.30 32.59
CA LEU A 22 29.38 16.15 31.60
C LEU A 22 29.81 14.70 31.33
N SER A 23 29.23 14.09 30.30
CA SER A 23 29.82 12.94 29.60
C SER A 23 30.11 13.36 28.17
N ILE A 24 31.05 14.30 28.01
CA ILE A 24 31.80 14.42 26.77
C ILE A 24 32.69 13.18 26.73
N VAL A 25 32.24 12.17 25.99
CA VAL A 25 33.13 11.08 25.58
C VAL A 25 34.23 11.73 24.77
N ALA A 26 35.44 11.70 25.32
CA ALA A 26 36.64 12.19 24.70
C ALA A 26 36.85 11.46 23.37
N ALA A 27 36.37 12.08 22.29
CA ALA A 27 37.05 11.99 21.00
C ALA A 27 38.40 12.67 21.22
N MET A 28 39.40 11.90 21.65
CA MET A 28 40.78 12.22 21.28
C MET A 28 40.84 12.01 19.77
N GLN A 29 40.35 13.00 19.02
CA GLN A 29 40.86 13.25 17.70
C GLN A 29 42.37 13.39 17.91
N SER A 30 43.13 12.44 17.38
CA SER A 30 44.49 12.76 17.00
C SER A 30 44.34 13.98 16.11
N LEU A 31 44.70 15.16 16.63
CA LEU A 31 44.96 16.31 15.78
C LEU A 31 46.02 15.82 14.81
N ALA A 32 45.58 15.42 13.61
CA ALA A 32 46.47 15.25 12.49
C ALA A 32 47.25 16.56 12.44
N GLN A 33 48.56 16.49 12.65
CA GLN A 33 49.36 17.71 12.60
C GLN A 33 49.13 18.33 11.23
N ALA A 34 48.72 19.60 11.22
CA ALA A 34 48.50 20.34 9.99
C ALA A 34 49.78 20.24 9.13
N THR A 35 49.63 19.75 7.91
CA THR A 35 50.75 19.63 6.98
C THR A 35 50.94 21.00 6.32
N PRO A 36 52.10 21.64 6.45
CA PRO A 36 52.37 22.94 5.82
C PRO A 36 52.12 22.89 4.32
N ALA A 37 51.47 23.91 3.78
CA ALA A 37 51.30 24.07 2.34
C ALA A 37 52.54 24.74 1.75
N VAL A 38 53.17 24.12 0.75
CA VAL A 38 54.36 24.67 0.07
C VAL A 38 54.08 24.92 -1.40
N PHE A 39 54.66 25.99 -1.93
CA PHE A 39 54.46 26.42 -3.31
C PHE A 39 55.84 26.56 -3.95
N PHE A 40 56.07 25.87 -5.07
CA PHE A 40 57.32 25.96 -5.82
C PHE A 40 57.06 25.83 -7.33
N THR A 41 57.22 26.93 -8.04
CA THR A 41 56.91 27.02 -9.48
C THR A 41 57.78 28.05 -10.19
N ASP A 42 58.04 27.86 -11.47
CA ASP A 42 58.64 28.83 -12.39
C ASP A 42 57.57 29.75 -13.03
N ASP A 43 56.28 29.42 -12.90
CA ASP A 43 55.16 30.32 -13.20
C ASP A 43 54.85 31.20 -11.98
N ILE A 44 55.56 32.32 -11.91
CA ILE A 44 55.46 33.30 -10.83
C ILE A 44 54.02 33.76 -10.59
N THR A 45 53.23 33.98 -11.65
CA THR A 45 51.87 34.51 -11.53
C THR A 45 50.92 33.46 -10.97
N LEU A 46 51.05 32.21 -11.45
CA LEU A 46 50.23 31.11 -10.98
C LEU A 46 50.57 30.71 -9.54
N GLY A 47 51.85 30.68 -9.19
CA GLY A 47 52.32 30.43 -7.82
C GLY A 47 51.75 31.43 -6.82
N GLN A 48 51.82 32.72 -7.15
CA GLN A 48 51.24 33.80 -6.33
C GLN A 48 49.72 33.66 -6.20
N THR A 49 49.04 33.37 -7.31
CA THR A 49 47.58 33.19 -7.32
C THR A 49 47.14 32.03 -6.44
N ARG A 50 47.83 30.89 -6.54
CA ARG A 50 47.55 29.70 -5.69
C ARG A 50 47.80 30.00 -4.22
N PHE A 51 48.94 30.62 -3.88
CA PHE A 51 49.23 31.04 -2.51
C PHE A 51 48.14 31.98 -1.95
N ASN A 52 47.75 33.00 -2.70
CA ASN A 52 46.71 33.96 -2.28
C ASN A 52 45.34 33.28 -2.10
N ASN A 53 44.96 32.37 -3.00
CA ASN A 53 43.71 31.62 -2.89
C ASN A 53 43.72 30.68 -1.67
N THR A 54 44.85 30.03 -1.37
CA THR A 54 45.00 29.20 -0.17
C THR A 54 44.86 30.05 1.09
N VAL A 55 45.46 31.25 1.14
CA VAL A 55 45.27 32.19 2.26
C VAL A 55 43.80 32.59 2.41
N ALA A 56 43.11 32.91 1.31
CA ALA A 56 41.69 33.31 1.34
C ALA A 56 40.73 32.16 1.69
N SER A 57 41.07 30.92 1.29
CA SER A 57 40.32 29.71 1.65
C SER A 57 40.47 29.39 3.15
N ALA A 58 41.68 29.54 3.68
CA ALA A 58 41.98 29.36 5.10
C ALA A 58 41.34 30.44 5.99
N ASP A 59 41.36 31.70 5.54
CA ASP A 59 40.67 32.82 6.20
C ASP A 59 40.27 33.91 5.19
N PRO A 60 38.97 34.04 4.85
CA PRO A 60 38.47 35.06 3.94
C PRO A 60 38.69 36.50 4.42
N THR A 61 39.05 36.71 5.69
CA THR A 61 39.31 38.01 6.30
C THR A 61 40.81 38.34 6.42
N ALA A 62 41.70 37.44 6.01
CA ALA A 62 43.13 37.62 6.08
C ALA A 62 43.61 38.83 5.26
N ILE A 63 44.53 39.63 5.82
CA ILE A 63 45.14 40.76 5.13
C ILE A 63 46.42 40.29 4.44
N LEU A 64 46.40 40.28 3.11
CA LEU A 64 47.58 39.99 2.30
C LEU A 64 48.47 41.24 2.15
N PHE A 65 49.74 41.11 2.53
CA PHE A 65 50.77 42.13 2.33
C PHE A 65 51.64 41.74 1.14
N SER A 66 51.91 42.68 0.23
CA SER A 66 52.80 42.42 -0.92
C SER A 66 53.70 43.63 -1.18
N HIS A 67 54.97 43.36 -1.47
CA HIS A 67 55.98 44.38 -1.76
C HIS A 67 57.02 43.84 -2.74
N THR A 68 57.27 44.56 -3.84
CA THR A 68 58.38 44.25 -4.74
C THR A 68 59.63 44.96 -4.27
N ILE A 69 60.65 44.18 -3.91
CA ILE A 69 61.96 44.69 -3.51
C ILE A 69 62.64 45.22 -4.78
N THR A 70 62.71 46.54 -4.95
CA THR A 70 63.16 47.19 -6.21
C THR A 70 64.35 48.14 -6.04
N ASP A 71 64.76 48.46 -4.80
CA ASP A 71 65.75 49.50 -4.52
C ASP A 71 67.06 48.92 -3.95
N LEU A 72 68.20 49.32 -4.53
CA LEU A 72 69.50 48.63 -4.35
C LEU A 72 70.22 48.96 -3.02
N THR A 73 69.58 49.67 -2.09
CA THR A 73 70.26 50.22 -0.89
C THR A 73 69.49 50.10 0.44
N ALA A 74 68.37 49.39 0.51
CA ALA A 74 67.55 49.36 1.73
C ALA A 74 67.16 47.95 2.17
N ALA A 75 68.00 47.32 3.00
CA ALA A 75 67.69 46.08 3.72
C ALA A 75 66.52 46.18 4.72
N ASN A 76 65.90 47.36 4.82
CA ASN A 76 64.85 47.73 5.76
C ASN A 76 63.78 48.53 5.00
N PHE A 77 62.52 48.07 5.02
CA PHE A 77 61.40 48.73 4.34
C PHE A 77 60.09 48.56 5.12
N SER A 78 59.00 49.18 4.66
CA SER A 78 57.67 49.02 5.24
C SER A 78 56.63 48.66 4.18
N VAL A 79 55.70 47.77 4.52
CA VAL A 79 54.60 47.30 3.65
C VAL A 79 53.28 47.67 4.28
N THR A 80 52.39 48.35 3.54
CA THR A 80 51.06 48.76 4.06
C THR A 80 49.95 48.11 3.25
N SER A 81 49.06 47.38 3.91
CA SER A 81 47.88 46.74 3.32
C SER A 81 46.73 46.70 4.34
N GLY A 82 45.49 46.83 3.88
CA GLY A 82 44.31 46.76 4.76
C GLY A 82 44.27 47.78 5.92
N GLY A 83 45.02 48.88 5.83
CA GLY A 83 45.16 49.88 6.90
C GLY A 83 46.23 49.56 7.96
N THR A 84 46.94 48.43 7.83
CA THR A 84 48.03 47.99 8.70
C THR A 84 49.37 48.21 8.01
N THR A 85 50.38 48.71 8.74
CA THR A 85 51.76 48.85 8.25
C THR A 85 52.67 47.88 9.00
N VAL A 86 53.43 47.08 8.25
CA VAL A 86 54.43 46.13 8.77
C VAL A 86 55.82 46.59 8.32
N TYR A 87 56.77 46.65 9.25
CA TYR A 87 58.17 46.99 8.98
C TYR A 87 58.96 45.70 8.80
N VAL A 88 59.71 45.58 7.72
CA VAL A 88 60.43 44.37 7.33
C VAL A 88 61.93 44.65 7.30
N ARG A 89 62.72 43.75 7.89
CA ARG A 89 64.18 43.74 7.82
C ARG A 89 64.64 42.47 7.13
N THR A 90 65.59 42.60 6.20
CA THR A 90 66.16 41.48 5.46
C THR A 90 67.68 41.41 5.64
N SER A 91 68.21 40.22 5.90
CA SER A 91 69.65 39.99 6.11
C SER A 91 70.13 38.72 5.41
N GLN A 92 71.39 38.70 4.99
CA GLN A 92 72.08 37.50 4.50
C GLN A 92 73.32 37.27 5.36
N ALA A 93 73.49 36.05 5.89
CA ALA A 93 74.58 35.71 6.80
C ALA A 93 74.77 36.68 7.99
N GLY A 94 73.67 37.20 8.54
CA GLY A 94 73.66 38.15 9.66
C GLY A 94 74.09 39.58 9.30
N ALA A 95 74.44 39.85 8.05
CA ALA A 95 74.67 41.19 7.53
C ALA A 95 73.40 41.72 6.82
N PRO A 96 73.19 43.05 6.78
CA PRO A 96 72.14 43.63 5.93
C PRO A 96 72.21 43.06 4.52
N ALA A 97 71.08 42.62 3.96
CA ALA A 97 71.04 42.06 2.62
C ALA A 97 71.21 43.17 1.57
N ASP A 98 72.47 43.54 1.31
CA ASP A 98 72.82 44.56 0.33
C ASP A 98 72.68 43.99 -1.10
N TYR A 99 71.76 44.57 -1.89
CA TYR A 99 71.32 44.05 -3.19
C TYR A 99 72.36 44.25 -4.30
N ALA A 100 73.37 43.38 -4.37
CA ALA A 100 74.37 43.42 -5.42
C ALA A 100 73.84 42.83 -6.75
N SER A 101 73.48 43.71 -7.69
CA SER A 101 73.62 43.51 -9.16
C SER A 101 72.48 42.89 -10.00
N TYR A 102 71.31 42.48 -9.45
CA TYR A 102 70.24 41.92 -10.30
C TYR A 102 68.81 42.23 -9.84
N SER A 103 68.25 43.37 -10.30
CA SER A 103 66.80 43.72 -10.30
C SER A 103 65.96 43.26 -9.09
N GLY A 104 66.40 43.51 -7.85
CA GLY A 104 65.63 43.20 -6.64
C GLY A 104 65.97 41.89 -5.93
N PHE A 105 66.97 41.14 -6.40
CA PHE A 105 67.48 39.93 -5.74
C PHE A 105 68.79 40.21 -4.99
N THR A 106 68.89 39.69 -3.76
CA THR A 106 70.18 39.51 -3.08
C THR A 106 70.78 38.21 -3.57
N THR A 107 71.91 38.28 -4.28
CA THR A 107 72.53 37.12 -4.92
C THR A 107 73.87 36.77 -4.28
N TRP A 108 74.12 35.48 -4.02
CA TRP A 108 75.39 35.00 -3.50
C TRP A 108 75.71 33.59 -4.02
N GLY A 109 76.99 33.22 -3.97
CA GLY A 109 77.39 31.83 -4.14
C GLY A 109 77.13 31.07 -2.85
N VAL A 110 76.35 29.99 -2.92
CA VAL A 110 76.01 29.16 -1.77
C VAL A 110 77.24 28.35 -1.37
N SER A 111 77.88 28.78 -0.27
CA SER A 111 79.07 28.14 0.28
C SER A 111 79.03 28.22 1.81
N TYR A 112 79.07 27.06 2.47
CA TYR A 112 79.06 26.92 3.93
C TYR A 112 79.85 25.69 4.37
N ASP A 113 80.26 25.63 5.65
CA ASP A 113 81.05 24.52 6.19
C ASP A 113 80.18 23.27 6.38
N THR A 114 80.41 22.25 5.57
CA THR A 114 79.65 20.99 5.62
C THR A 114 79.87 20.17 6.88
N ASN A 115 80.93 20.44 7.65
CA ASN A 115 81.26 19.66 8.85
C ASN A 115 80.34 19.97 10.04
N VAL A 116 79.62 21.11 10.00
CA VAL A 116 78.67 21.55 11.03
C VAL A 116 77.20 21.32 10.64
N GLY A 117 76.94 20.63 9.52
CA GLY A 117 75.60 20.18 9.12
C GLY A 117 74.71 21.28 8.52
N PHE A 118 73.40 21.04 8.50
CA PHE A 118 72.40 21.96 7.89
C PHE A 118 72.32 23.32 8.59
N ASP A 119 72.73 23.41 9.86
CA ASP A 119 72.73 24.67 10.62
C ASP A 119 73.59 25.74 9.94
N ALA A 120 74.72 25.37 9.32
CA ALA A 120 75.54 26.32 8.58
C ALA A 120 74.91 26.79 7.26
N ALA A 121 73.99 26.00 6.69
CA ALA A 121 73.18 26.46 5.55
C ALA A 121 72.15 27.50 6.01
N VAL A 122 71.55 27.30 7.19
CA VAL A 122 70.63 28.28 7.80
C VAL A 122 71.36 29.58 8.14
N ASP A 123 72.55 29.49 8.74
CA ASP A 123 73.39 30.66 9.05
C ASP A 123 73.79 31.45 7.79
N ALA A 124 73.94 30.79 6.64
CA ALA A 124 74.25 31.43 5.36
C ALA A 124 73.01 31.90 4.57
N GLY A 125 71.81 31.62 5.07
CA GLY A 125 70.54 31.86 4.39
C GLY A 125 70.13 33.34 4.32
N TYR A 126 68.99 33.58 3.65
CA TYR A 126 68.36 34.89 3.53
C TYR A 126 67.19 35.01 4.51
N THR A 127 67.34 35.85 5.52
CA THR A 127 66.36 36.03 6.59
C THR A 127 65.48 37.25 6.35
N ILE A 128 64.18 37.09 6.58
CA ILE A 128 63.15 38.13 6.56
C ILE A 128 62.52 38.18 7.95
N GLU A 129 62.57 39.34 8.59
CA GLU A 129 62.01 39.60 9.93
C GLU A 129 60.89 40.65 9.84
N PHE A 130 59.80 40.42 10.57
CA PHE A 130 58.59 41.24 10.53
C PHE A 130 58.37 41.97 11.86
N PHE A 131 58.07 43.27 11.81
CA PHE A 131 57.90 44.13 12.97
C PHE A 131 56.68 45.04 12.87
N ALA A 132 56.06 45.33 14.01
CA ALA A 132 54.90 46.23 14.11
C ALA A 132 55.29 47.71 14.25
N ASP A 133 56.57 48.03 14.46
CA ASP A 133 57.07 49.39 14.68
C ASP A 133 58.33 49.72 13.87
N ALA A 134 58.49 51.01 13.55
CA ALA A 134 59.63 51.54 12.76
C ALA A 134 60.99 51.41 13.47
N GLY A 135 61.02 51.08 14.76
CA GLY A 135 62.23 50.83 15.52
C GLY A 135 62.74 49.38 15.40
N TYR A 136 62.00 48.49 14.72
CA TYR A 136 62.33 47.07 14.56
C TYR A 136 62.48 46.34 15.91
N THR A 137 61.58 46.63 16.87
CA THR A 137 61.65 46.09 18.24
C THR A 137 60.50 45.16 18.63
N THR A 138 59.31 45.36 18.05
CA THR A 138 58.09 44.60 18.35
C THR A 138 57.82 43.62 17.22
N PRO A 139 57.94 42.30 17.45
CA PRO A 139 57.68 41.30 16.41
C PRO A 139 56.25 41.39 15.88
N PHE A 140 56.09 41.24 14.57
CA PHE A 140 54.81 41.06 13.89
C PHE A 140 54.67 39.60 13.48
N ILE A 141 53.55 38.98 13.83
CA ILE A 141 53.36 37.54 13.59
C ILE A 141 52.82 37.26 12.19
N VAL A 142 53.40 36.28 11.53
CA VAL A 142 53.01 35.74 10.23
C VAL A 142 53.10 34.22 10.28
N ASN A 143 52.41 33.57 9.35
CA ASN A 143 52.60 32.14 9.11
C ASN A 143 52.39 31.74 7.64
N ALA A 144 52.18 32.72 6.76
CA ALA A 144 52.15 32.56 5.31
C ALA A 144 53.19 33.51 4.72
N VAL A 145 54.21 33.00 4.03
CA VAL A 145 55.23 33.83 3.35
C VAL A 145 55.57 33.24 2.00
N GLY A 146 55.63 34.09 0.98
CA GLY A 146 56.11 33.80 -0.36
C GLY A 146 57.12 34.83 -0.84
N VAL A 147 58.15 34.39 -1.55
CA VAL A 147 59.20 35.23 -2.12
C VAL A 147 59.69 34.65 -3.44
N GLU A 148 60.33 35.45 -4.28
CA GLU A 148 60.95 34.96 -5.51
C GLU A 148 62.41 34.56 -5.28
N THR A 149 62.86 33.56 -6.04
CA THR A 149 64.26 33.13 -6.08
C THR A 149 64.77 33.07 -7.50
N LEU A 150 66.09 33.21 -7.68
CA LEU A 150 66.74 33.29 -8.98
C LEU A 150 67.94 32.34 -9.06
N ASP A 151 68.13 31.74 -10.24
CA ASP A 151 69.30 30.92 -10.63
C ASP A 151 69.50 29.62 -9.81
N TRP A 152 68.49 29.21 -9.03
CA TRP A 152 68.53 28.02 -8.18
C TRP A 152 68.47 26.71 -8.99
N GLY A 153 69.25 25.70 -8.60
CA GLY A 153 69.19 24.36 -9.18
C GLY A 153 69.87 24.20 -10.55
N THR A 154 70.75 25.12 -10.95
CA THR A 154 71.26 25.20 -12.34
C THR A 154 72.52 24.38 -12.62
N CYS A 155 73.34 24.01 -11.61
CA CYS A 155 74.61 23.33 -11.88
C CYS A 155 75.16 22.38 -10.80
N CYS A 156 74.60 22.30 -9.60
CA CYS A 156 75.20 21.51 -8.50
C CYS A 156 74.17 20.63 -7.73
N THR A 157 73.36 19.85 -8.45
CA THR A 157 72.34 18.92 -7.91
C THR A 157 72.90 17.62 -7.32
N GLY A 158 74.05 17.70 -6.64
CA GLY A 158 74.72 16.57 -5.97
C GLY A 158 74.05 16.18 -4.64
N THR A 159 74.79 15.52 -3.74
CA THR A 159 74.32 15.20 -2.39
C THR A 159 74.58 16.39 -1.46
N ASN A 160 73.51 17.00 -0.93
CA ASN A 160 73.56 18.21 -0.12
C ASN A 160 73.03 17.97 1.30
N SER A 161 73.48 18.78 2.26
CA SER A 161 72.99 18.71 3.65
C SER A 161 71.50 19.03 3.74
N THR A 162 70.78 18.30 4.57
CA THR A 162 69.35 18.52 4.87
C THR A 162 69.15 18.54 6.38
N PRO A 163 67.99 19.01 6.90
CA PRO A 163 67.72 19.03 8.34
C PRO A 163 67.88 17.67 9.03
N THR A 164 67.77 16.57 8.27
CA THR A 164 67.80 15.19 8.78
C THR A 164 69.03 14.40 8.32
N GLY A 165 69.99 15.04 7.65
CA GLY A 165 71.22 14.39 7.16
C GLY A 165 71.68 14.96 5.82
N SER A 166 71.63 14.14 4.77
CA SER A 166 72.00 14.55 3.41
C SER A 166 71.14 13.83 2.37
N ALA A 167 70.75 14.53 1.30
CA ALA A 167 69.92 13.98 0.22
C ALA A 167 70.41 14.46 -1.16
N PRO A 168 70.12 13.71 -2.24
CA PRO A 168 70.41 14.16 -3.60
C PRO A 168 69.50 15.32 -4.02
N GLY A 169 70.05 16.21 -4.85
CA GLY A 169 69.37 17.40 -5.35
C GLY A 169 69.67 18.66 -4.55
N THR A 170 69.25 19.82 -5.08
CA THR A 170 69.31 21.10 -4.39
C THR A 170 67.90 21.56 -4.03
N ALA A 171 67.73 21.94 -2.77
CA ALA A 171 66.44 22.25 -2.17
C ALA A 171 66.47 23.60 -1.47
N ILE A 172 65.32 24.27 -1.49
CA ILE A 172 65.07 25.48 -0.72
C ILE A 172 64.24 25.08 0.49
N TYR A 173 64.72 25.43 1.67
CA TYR A 173 63.98 25.30 2.91
C TYR A 173 63.55 26.68 3.41
N MET A 174 62.35 26.77 3.98
CA MET A 174 61.93 27.92 4.78
C MET A 174 61.96 27.52 6.25
N VAL A 175 62.79 28.20 7.02
CA VAL A 175 62.96 27.98 8.45
C VAL A 175 62.28 29.12 9.19
N PHE A 176 61.16 28.82 9.84
CA PHE A 176 60.37 29.82 10.56
C PHE A 176 60.82 29.92 12.03
N ASP A 177 61.41 31.02 12.46
CA ASP A 177 62.06 31.16 13.78
C ASP A 177 63.09 30.03 14.09
N PRO A 178 64.40 30.23 13.83
CA PRO A 178 65.42 29.17 13.72
C PRO A 178 65.76 28.37 14.99
N SER A 179 65.01 28.53 16.07
CA SER A 179 65.24 27.86 17.36
C SER A 179 64.69 26.43 17.46
N SER A 180 63.99 25.92 16.43
CA SER A 180 63.34 24.59 16.44
C SER A 180 63.32 23.92 15.06
N THR A 181 63.64 22.63 14.99
CA THR A 181 63.56 21.84 13.75
C THR A 181 62.13 21.57 13.27
N ALA A 182 61.13 21.77 14.13
CA ALA A 182 59.70 21.62 13.79
C ALA A 182 59.15 22.74 12.90
N SER A 183 59.97 23.77 12.63
CA SER A 183 59.62 24.95 11.84
C SER A 183 60.25 24.98 10.44
N ILE A 184 60.87 23.86 10.05
CA ILE A 184 61.59 23.74 8.79
C ILE A 184 60.68 23.10 7.76
N ASN A 185 60.37 23.85 6.70
CA ASN A 185 59.54 23.40 5.59
C ASN A 185 60.41 23.24 4.35
N ALA A 186 60.45 22.03 3.80
CA ALA A 186 61.06 21.79 2.49
C ALA A 186 60.11 22.32 1.41
N VAL A 187 60.51 23.38 0.71
CA VAL A 187 59.63 24.08 -0.24
C VAL A 187 59.72 23.50 -1.65
N GLY A 188 60.92 23.11 -2.07
CA GLY A 188 61.17 22.51 -3.37
C GLY A 188 62.52 21.79 -3.39
N ASN A 189 62.64 20.74 -4.21
CA ASN A 189 63.87 19.99 -4.44
C ASN A 189 64.08 19.73 -5.94
N ILE A 190 65.22 20.15 -6.47
CA ILE A 190 65.65 19.98 -7.85
C ILE A 190 66.72 18.88 -7.88
N THR A 191 66.37 17.72 -8.44
CA THR A 191 67.27 16.55 -8.50
C THR A 191 68.11 16.49 -9.77
N THR A 192 67.78 17.30 -10.77
CA THR A 192 68.49 17.40 -12.06
C THR A 192 68.67 18.86 -12.44
N PRO A 193 69.82 19.27 -13.03
CA PRO A 193 70.05 20.67 -13.38
C PRO A 193 68.95 21.27 -14.26
N ILE A 194 68.48 22.47 -13.93
CA ILE A 194 67.46 23.21 -14.69
C ILE A 194 68.05 24.49 -15.33
N PRO A 195 67.38 25.10 -16.33
CA PRO A 195 67.78 26.42 -16.84
C PRO A 195 67.63 27.53 -15.80
N SER A 196 68.49 28.55 -15.90
CA SER A 196 68.39 29.75 -15.06
C SER A 196 67.07 30.48 -15.28
N THR A 197 66.21 30.45 -14.27
CA THR A 197 64.88 31.07 -14.26
C THR A 197 64.57 31.63 -12.87
N THR A 198 63.55 32.48 -12.80
CA THR A 198 62.98 32.95 -11.53
C THR A 198 61.92 31.95 -11.07
N HIS A 199 61.91 31.64 -9.79
CA HIS A 199 60.92 30.77 -9.17
C HIS A 199 60.14 31.54 -8.11
N PHE A 200 58.87 31.20 -7.92
CA PHE A 200 58.10 31.60 -6.76
C PHE A 200 58.17 30.48 -5.73
N VAL A 201 58.66 30.80 -4.54
CA VAL A 201 58.74 29.89 -3.40
C VAL A 201 57.87 30.44 -2.27
N ALA A 202 56.97 29.63 -1.74
CA ALA A 202 56.16 30.02 -0.59
C ALA A 202 55.87 28.86 0.35
N ALA A 203 55.58 29.19 1.60
CA ALA A 203 55.08 28.25 2.59
C ALA A 203 54.01 28.91 3.47
N ILE A 204 52.97 28.13 3.80
CA ILE A 204 51.99 28.44 4.82
C ILE A 204 52.10 27.36 5.89
N ASP A 205 52.55 27.76 7.08
CA ASP A 205 52.79 26.88 8.22
C ASP A 205 51.87 27.26 9.38
N ASP A 206 50.65 26.78 9.34
CA ASP A 206 49.62 27.06 10.34
C ASP A 206 49.72 26.18 11.59
N ARG A 207 50.85 25.50 11.81
CA ARG A 207 51.13 24.78 13.07
C ARG A 207 51.46 25.73 14.21
N ASN A 208 51.95 26.93 13.90
CA ASN A 208 52.28 27.99 14.86
C ASN A 208 52.27 29.37 14.19
N SER A 209 52.59 30.42 14.94
CA SER A 209 52.83 31.78 14.44
C SER A 209 54.29 32.16 14.61
N PHE A 210 54.87 32.87 13.65
CA PHE A 210 56.30 33.15 13.56
C PHE A 210 56.56 34.64 13.30
N SER A 211 57.78 35.12 13.60
CA SER A 211 58.16 36.52 13.34
C SER A 211 59.35 36.68 12.42
N SER A 212 59.97 35.58 12.04
CA SER A 212 61.07 35.52 11.09
C SER A 212 60.98 34.28 10.20
N VAL A 213 61.44 34.40 8.96
CA VAL A 213 61.63 33.26 8.05
C VAL A 213 63.00 33.37 7.40
N THR A 214 63.78 32.29 7.45
CA THR A 214 65.06 32.17 6.75
C THR A 214 64.90 31.23 5.57
N LEU A 215 65.17 31.74 4.37
CA LEU A 215 65.32 30.95 3.16
C LEU A 215 66.71 30.33 3.14
N THR A 216 66.74 29.01 3.19
CA THR A 216 67.94 28.19 3.32
C THR A 216 68.14 27.34 2.07
N PRO A 217 68.89 27.83 1.07
CA PRO A 217 69.37 27.03 -0.04
C PRO A 217 70.44 26.02 0.42
N ASN A 218 70.33 24.74 0.05
CA ASN A 218 71.32 23.71 0.47
C ASN A 218 72.30 23.23 -0.64
N GLY A 219 72.10 23.64 -1.90
CA GLY A 219 72.97 23.37 -3.04
C GLY A 219 74.35 24.02 -2.94
N ILE A 220 75.34 23.29 -2.46
CA ILE A 220 76.71 23.82 -2.30
C ILE A 220 77.35 24.03 -3.66
N GLY A 221 77.88 25.23 -3.90
CA GLY A 221 78.46 25.63 -5.18
C GLY A 221 77.44 26.21 -6.16
N GLU A 222 76.15 26.26 -5.81
CA GLU A 222 75.14 26.95 -6.61
C GLU A 222 75.20 28.47 -6.46
N PHE A 223 74.76 29.17 -7.49
CA PHE A 223 74.42 30.58 -7.38
C PHE A 223 72.95 30.68 -6.95
N PHE A 224 72.65 31.53 -5.98
CA PHE A 224 71.29 31.70 -5.49
C PHE A 224 70.98 33.18 -5.32
N GLY A 225 69.83 33.59 -5.85
CA GLY A 225 69.20 34.87 -5.57
C GLY A 225 67.92 34.69 -4.76
N ALA A 226 67.71 35.52 -3.75
CA ALA A 226 66.44 35.67 -3.05
C ALA A 226 66.01 37.13 -3.04
N GLY A 227 64.75 37.39 -3.35
CA GLY A 227 64.22 38.76 -3.45
C GLY A 227 63.02 38.85 -4.38
N GLY A 228 62.90 39.94 -5.12
CA GLY A 228 61.77 40.17 -6.03
C GLY A 228 60.47 40.50 -5.29
N LEU A 229 59.36 39.84 -5.61
CA LEU A 229 58.11 40.01 -4.87
C LEU A 229 58.16 39.26 -3.52
N LEU A 230 58.01 40.00 -2.42
CA LEU A 230 57.66 39.45 -1.12
C LEU A 230 56.15 39.55 -0.91
N THR A 231 55.50 38.44 -0.56
CA THR A 231 54.10 38.39 -0.13
C THR A 231 53.98 37.64 1.20
N PHE A 232 53.14 38.10 2.11
CA PHE A 232 52.95 37.44 3.39
C PHE A 232 51.58 37.74 4.02
N SER A 233 51.16 36.87 4.93
CA SER A 233 49.90 36.98 5.65
C SER A 233 49.94 36.19 6.98
N PHE A 234 48.84 36.26 7.71
CA PHE A 234 48.52 35.39 8.82
C PHE A 234 47.19 34.67 8.53
N VAL A 235 47.15 33.37 8.79
CA VAL A 235 45.94 32.54 8.80
C VAL A 235 45.79 31.84 10.16
N PRO A 236 44.57 31.51 10.63
CA PRO A 236 44.38 30.80 11.91
C PRO A 236 45.11 29.45 11.96
N ILE A 237 45.50 29.00 13.16
CA ILE A 237 46.16 27.71 13.36
C ILE A 237 45.22 26.56 12.93
N GLY A 238 45.73 25.63 12.11
CA GLY A 238 44.99 24.48 11.59
C GLY A 238 43.91 24.81 10.56
N SER A 239 43.96 25.99 9.93
CA SER A 239 42.98 26.45 8.93
C SER A 239 43.33 26.07 7.50
N VAL A 240 44.58 25.68 7.22
CA VAL A 240 45.03 25.35 5.87
C VAL A 240 44.58 23.93 5.51
N PRO A 241 43.77 23.73 4.45
CA PRO A 241 43.34 22.41 4.05
C PRO A 241 44.53 21.51 3.67
N ALA A 242 44.49 20.25 4.09
CA ALA A 242 45.47 19.25 3.66
C ALA A 242 45.50 19.15 2.13
N GLY A 243 46.70 19.04 1.54
CA GLY A 243 46.85 18.97 0.08
C GLY A 243 46.93 20.32 -0.64
N SER A 244 46.91 21.45 0.09
CA SER A 244 47.01 22.80 -0.51
C SER A 244 48.36 23.15 -1.16
N SER A 245 49.35 22.25 -1.10
CA SER A 245 50.67 22.46 -1.72
C SER A 245 50.59 22.47 -3.25
N TYR A 246 51.40 23.32 -3.89
CA TYR A 246 51.49 23.42 -5.34
C TYR A 246 52.95 23.46 -5.79
N VAL A 247 53.48 22.32 -6.22
CA VAL A 247 54.87 22.16 -6.66
C VAL A 247 54.88 21.69 -8.11
N THR A 248 55.45 22.50 -9.02
CA THR A 248 55.44 22.23 -10.47
C THR A 248 56.81 22.20 -11.12
N VAL A 249 57.84 22.77 -10.47
CA VAL A 249 59.23 22.64 -10.92
C VAL A 249 59.75 21.29 -10.43
N GLY A 250 59.85 20.32 -11.36
CA GLY A 250 60.39 18.97 -11.09
C GLY A 250 59.40 17.79 -11.03
N GLY A 251 58.09 17.99 -11.31
CA GLY A 251 57.06 16.93 -11.44
C GLY A 251 56.50 16.44 -10.09
N ILE A 252 55.20 16.47 -9.78
CA ILE A 252 54.02 15.89 -10.47
C ILE A 252 52.84 16.90 -10.40
N VAL A 253 52.14 17.12 -11.52
CA VAL A 253 50.84 17.82 -11.53
C VAL A 253 49.76 16.80 -11.19
N ILE A 254 49.05 16.97 -10.07
CA ILE A 254 47.79 16.27 -9.82
C ILE A 254 46.70 17.09 -10.53
N PRO A 255 46.12 16.61 -11.65
CA PRO A 255 45.04 17.31 -12.33
C PRO A 255 43.80 17.40 -11.46
N ASP A 256 43.02 18.46 -11.67
CA ASP A 256 41.68 18.54 -11.11
C ASP A 256 40.78 17.46 -11.71
N ILE A 257 39.85 16.94 -10.92
CA ILE A 257 38.97 15.84 -11.33
C ILE A 257 38.00 16.26 -12.44
N ASP A 258 37.81 17.56 -12.60
CA ASP A 258 36.87 18.17 -13.53
C ASP A 258 37.54 18.82 -14.77
N LEU A 259 38.89 18.82 -14.88
CA LEU A 259 39.66 19.55 -15.91
C LEU A 259 40.32 18.71 -17.04
N GLY A 260 40.27 17.37 -17.02
CA GLY A 260 41.20 16.57 -17.84
C GLY A 260 40.60 15.56 -18.83
N GLY A 261 40.05 14.45 -18.32
CA GLY A 261 39.76 13.25 -19.13
C GLY A 261 39.07 12.15 -18.32
N PRO A 262 38.80 10.97 -18.91
CA PRO A 262 38.18 9.89 -18.18
C PRO A 262 39.19 9.27 -17.19
N TYR A 263 38.79 9.05 -15.94
CA TYR A 263 39.63 8.50 -14.88
C TYR A 263 39.19 7.10 -14.47
N THR A 264 40.16 6.20 -14.28
CA THR A 264 39.90 4.88 -13.71
C THR A 264 39.65 5.00 -12.21
N THR A 265 38.90 4.06 -11.63
CA THR A 265 38.70 3.95 -10.18
C THR A 265 40.02 3.85 -9.42
N GLN A 266 41.02 3.19 -10.00
CA GLN A 266 42.37 3.10 -9.43
C GLN A 266 43.07 4.47 -9.35
N GLN A 267 42.96 5.30 -10.39
CA GLN A 267 43.54 6.66 -10.38
C GLN A 267 42.88 7.54 -9.32
N LEU A 268 41.56 7.42 -9.18
CA LEU A 268 40.80 8.11 -8.13
C LEU A 268 41.28 7.70 -6.73
N ASN A 269 41.54 6.41 -6.51
CA ASN A 269 42.01 5.87 -5.22
C ASN A 269 43.48 6.14 -4.91
N ASN A 270 44.33 6.30 -5.93
CA ASN A 270 45.76 6.53 -5.76
C ASN A 270 46.10 7.99 -5.43
N GLY A 271 45.11 8.90 -5.48
CA GLY A 271 45.34 10.35 -5.37
C GLY A 271 45.97 10.93 -6.64
N ASP A 272 45.81 10.27 -7.79
CA ASP A 272 46.33 10.74 -9.09
C ASP A 272 45.51 11.95 -9.63
N VAL A 273 44.37 12.26 -9.00
CA VAL A 273 43.50 13.41 -9.28
C VAL A 273 43.08 14.09 -7.97
N ASN A 274 42.81 15.39 -8.03
CA ASN A 274 42.29 16.15 -6.89
C ASN A 274 40.78 15.90 -6.74
N PRO A 275 40.29 15.28 -5.65
CA PRO A 275 38.89 14.85 -5.54
C PRO A 275 37.95 15.99 -5.07
N VAL A 276 38.01 17.13 -5.75
CA VAL A 276 37.18 18.30 -5.43
C VAL A 276 36.40 18.71 -6.68
N PHE A 277 35.08 18.72 -6.59
CA PHE A 277 34.23 19.31 -7.63
C PHE A 277 34.14 20.82 -7.40
N ASP A 278 34.59 21.62 -8.36
CA ASP A 278 34.35 23.07 -8.42
C ASP A 278 33.75 23.46 -9.78
N GLY A 279 32.80 22.65 -10.23
CA GLY A 279 32.21 22.63 -11.56
C GLY A 279 32.60 21.38 -12.34
N GLY A 280 32.41 21.46 -13.66
CA GLY A 280 32.84 20.45 -14.64
C GLY A 280 32.32 19.02 -14.42
N ILE A 281 33.02 18.04 -15.01
CA ILE A 281 32.55 16.66 -15.15
C ILE A 281 33.67 15.68 -14.79
N LEU A 282 33.47 14.89 -13.73
CA LEU A 282 34.19 13.63 -13.52
C LEU A 282 33.64 12.59 -14.48
N ARG A 283 34.47 12.10 -15.40
CA ARG A 283 34.10 11.01 -16.30
C ARG A 283 34.83 9.71 -15.93
N LEU A 284 34.12 8.60 -15.79
CA LEU A 284 34.74 7.32 -15.47
C LEU A 284 35.33 6.63 -16.72
N ALA A 285 36.45 5.93 -16.51
CA ALA A 285 37.17 5.15 -17.53
C ALA A 285 37.13 3.63 -17.26
N GLY A 286 36.49 3.20 -16.18
CA GLY A 286 36.35 1.80 -15.84
C GLY A 286 35.51 1.59 -14.58
N SER A 287 34.89 0.42 -14.50
CA SER A 287 34.10 -0.01 -13.35
C SER A 287 34.96 -0.31 -12.11
N GLY A 288 34.38 -0.25 -10.91
CA GLY A 288 35.05 -0.65 -9.67
C GLY A 288 34.70 0.18 -8.44
N GLU A 289 35.49 0.03 -7.37
CA GLU A 289 35.30 0.77 -6.11
C GLU A 289 36.17 2.02 -6.05
N VAL A 290 35.59 3.13 -5.59
CA VAL A 290 36.25 4.39 -5.29
C VAL A 290 36.09 4.67 -3.79
N SER A 291 37.17 4.52 -3.04
CA SER A 291 37.21 4.77 -1.60
C SER A 291 37.66 6.19 -1.24
N THR A 292 37.97 7.01 -2.24
CA THR A 292 38.39 8.40 -2.07
C THR A 292 37.21 9.27 -1.64
N ASP A 293 37.44 10.12 -0.66
CA ASP A 293 36.48 11.14 -0.23
C ASP A 293 36.45 12.29 -1.24
N PHE A 294 35.26 12.80 -1.54
CA PHE A 294 35.06 13.92 -2.46
C PHE A 294 34.46 15.14 -1.74
N THR A 295 34.88 16.33 -2.16
CA THR A 295 34.26 17.59 -1.73
C THR A 295 33.57 18.27 -2.91
N VAL A 296 32.33 18.72 -2.74
CA VAL A 296 31.54 19.45 -3.73
C VAL A 296 31.44 20.92 -3.31
N ASN A 297 32.24 21.77 -3.94
CA ASN A 297 32.20 23.22 -3.73
C ASN A 297 30.89 23.82 -4.26
N PRO A 298 30.54 25.06 -3.88
CA PRO A 298 29.26 25.69 -4.25
C PRO A 298 28.95 25.73 -5.75
N THR A 299 29.98 25.66 -6.61
CA THR A 299 29.83 25.62 -8.07
C THR A 299 29.21 24.31 -8.57
N GLY A 300 29.20 23.25 -7.75
CA GLY A 300 28.64 21.94 -8.06
C GLY A 300 29.54 21.06 -8.91
N GLY A 301 28.97 20.04 -9.55
CA GLY A 301 29.70 19.16 -10.47
C GLY A 301 28.83 18.06 -11.07
N GLU A 302 29.43 17.25 -11.94
CA GLU A 302 28.79 16.10 -12.57
C GLU A 302 29.68 14.85 -12.47
N ILE A 303 29.06 13.70 -12.19
CA ILE A 303 29.64 12.36 -12.29
C ILE A 303 29.00 11.68 -13.51
N ASP A 304 29.74 11.63 -14.61
CA ASP A 304 29.43 10.85 -15.79
C ASP A 304 30.03 9.45 -15.65
N THR A 305 29.17 8.45 -15.46
CA THR A 305 29.64 7.06 -15.39
C THR A 305 30.17 6.54 -16.72
N ASN A 306 29.86 7.19 -17.85
CA ASN A 306 30.34 6.80 -19.17
C ASN A 306 30.03 5.32 -19.52
N GLY A 307 28.95 4.78 -18.94
CA GLY A 307 28.53 3.39 -19.11
C GLY A 307 29.13 2.38 -18.12
N GLU A 308 29.98 2.83 -17.20
CA GLU A 308 30.66 1.99 -16.21
C GLU A 308 29.88 1.91 -14.88
N ASP A 309 29.95 0.77 -14.20
CA ASP A 309 29.37 0.60 -12.86
C ASP A 309 30.43 0.89 -11.80
N ALA A 310 30.18 1.86 -10.92
CA ALA A 310 31.13 2.25 -9.88
C ALA A 310 30.48 2.37 -8.51
N THR A 311 31.19 1.89 -7.49
CA THR A 311 30.79 2.02 -6.07
C THR A 311 31.67 3.05 -5.40
N PHE A 312 31.09 4.16 -4.95
CA PHE A 312 31.77 5.19 -4.18
C PHE A 312 31.52 4.89 -2.69
N SER A 313 32.56 4.39 -2.02
CA SER A 313 32.56 4.06 -0.59
C SER A 313 33.16 5.16 0.29
N GLY A 314 33.93 6.08 -0.31
CA GLY A 314 34.34 7.33 0.33
C GLY A 314 33.16 8.27 0.58
N GLU A 315 33.34 9.21 1.50
CA GLU A 315 32.34 10.23 1.81
C GLU A 315 32.33 11.31 0.71
N ILE A 316 31.14 11.66 0.22
CA ILE A 316 30.93 12.86 -0.59
C ILE A 316 30.31 13.94 0.30
N THR A 317 31.02 15.05 0.48
CA THR A 317 30.58 16.21 1.27
C THR A 317 30.41 17.46 0.41
N GLY A 318 29.73 18.48 0.91
CA GLY A 318 29.78 19.82 0.30
C GLY A 318 28.42 20.48 0.16
N SER A 319 28.42 21.65 -0.49
CA SER A 319 27.23 22.51 -0.63
C SER A 319 26.76 22.73 -2.06
N GLY A 320 27.57 22.33 -3.05
CA GLY A 320 27.13 22.38 -4.45
C GLY A 320 26.19 21.24 -4.81
N ASP A 321 25.47 21.45 -5.91
CA ASP A 321 24.61 20.43 -6.51
C ASP A 321 25.47 19.42 -7.30
N LEU A 322 25.06 18.15 -7.27
CA LEU A 322 25.74 17.08 -7.99
C LEU A 322 24.81 16.45 -9.02
N MET A 323 25.32 16.19 -10.22
CA MET A 323 24.58 15.52 -11.28
C MET A 323 25.16 14.14 -11.57
N LYS A 324 24.31 13.12 -11.69
CA LYS A 324 24.67 11.79 -12.21
C LYS A 324 24.20 11.66 -13.66
N SER A 325 25.15 11.34 -14.54
CA SER A 325 24.90 11.03 -15.96
C SER A 325 25.65 9.76 -16.38
N GLY A 326 25.58 9.41 -17.66
CA GLY A 326 26.10 8.15 -18.19
C GLY A 326 25.20 6.95 -17.89
N ALA A 327 25.27 5.90 -18.72
CA ALA A 327 24.33 4.77 -18.66
C ALA A 327 24.59 3.78 -17.51
N GLY A 328 25.78 3.82 -16.89
CA GLY A 328 26.15 2.90 -15.82
C GLY A 328 25.57 3.28 -14.45
N THR A 329 25.73 2.39 -13.48
CA THR A 329 25.24 2.51 -12.10
C THR A 329 26.28 3.19 -11.21
N LEU A 330 25.93 4.33 -10.60
CA LEU A 330 26.70 4.93 -9.52
C LEU A 330 26.11 4.47 -8.19
N THR A 331 26.86 3.66 -7.45
CA THR A 331 26.47 3.17 -6.13
C THR A 331 27.12 4.00 -5.04
N LEU A 332 26.34 4.61 -4.15
CA LEU A 332 26.84 5.34 -2.98
C LEU A 332 26.70 4.46 -1.73
N SER A 333 27.81 3.90 -1.25
CA SER A 333 27.83 3.00 -0.08
C SER A 333 28.38 3.65 1.19
N GLY A 334 29.08 4.79 1.05
CA GLY A 334 29.59 5.59 2.17
C GLY A 334 28.52 6.39 2.93
N LEU A 335 28.98 7.18 3.90
CA LEU A 335 28.19 8.24 4.52
C LEU A 335 28.40 9.52 3.70
N ASN A 336 27.38 9.99 3.00
CA ASN A 336 27.45 11.20 2.19
C ASN A 336 26.72 12.33 2.90
N THR A 337 27.35 13.49 3.03
CA THR A 337 26.84 14.66 3.74
C THR A 337 26.74 15.87 2.80
N LEU A 338 25.94 15.71 1.74
CA LEU A 338 25.63 16.78 0.80
C LEU A 338 24.58 17.72 1.40
N THR A 339 24.78 19.01 1.23
CA THR A 339 23.78 20.04 1.55
C THR A 339 23.14 20.66 0.30
N GLY A 340 23.77 20.48 -0.87
CA GLY A 340 23.17 20.74 -2.19
C GLY A 340 22.21 19.62 -2.62
N GLY A 341 21.67 19.72 -3.83
CA GLY A 341 20.79 18.73 -4.46
C GLY A 341 21.55 17.65 -5.23
N PHE A 342 20.86 16.58 -5.59
CA PHE A 342 21.40 15.51 -6.44
C PHE A 342 20.45 15.20 -7.60
N GLY A 343 20.84 15.57 -8.83
CA GLY A 343 20.07 15.25 -10.04
C GLY A 343 20.55 13.96 -10.71
N VAL A 344 19.62 13.14 -11.19
CA VAL A 344 19.91 11.91 -11.96
C VAL A 344 19.33 12.06 -13.36
N THR A 345 20.19 12.26 -14.36
CA THR A 345 19.77 12.49 -15.76
C THR A 345 19.86 11.25 -16.64
N ASN A 346 20.71 10.29 -16.29
CA ASN A 346 20.85 9.04 -17.02
C ASN A 346 21.46 7.92 -16.15
N GLY A 347 21.17 6.67 -16.52
CA GLY A 347 21.60 5.49 -15.78
C GLY A 347 20.99 5.43 -14.38
N THR A 348 21.65 4.70 -13.47
CA THR A 348 21.11 4.45 -12.13
C THR A 348 21.97 5.11 -11.05
N LEU A 349 21.33 5.80 -10.11
CA LEU A 349 21.89 6.14 -8.80
C LEU A 349 21.39 5.10 -7.79
N SER A 350 22.29 4.33 -7.19
CA SER A 350 21.96 3.30 -6.19
C SER A 350 22.46 3.74 -4.82
N ILE A 351 21.54 4.02 -3.89
CA ILE A 351 21.89 4.41 -2.53
C ILE A 351 21.96 3.16 -1.66
N GLN A 352 23.15 2.79 -1.18
CA GLN A 352 23.39 1.65 -0.30
C GLN A 352 23.77 2.08 1.12
N GLY A 353 24.43 3.23 1.26
CA GLY A 353 24.82 3.83 2.54
C GLY A 353 23.78 4.81 3.08
N VAL A 354 24.26 5.88 3.71
CA VAL A 354 23.44 6.99 4.19
C VAL A 354 23.78 8.22 3.39
N THR A 355 22.79 8.89 2.79
CA THR A 355 22.99 10.10 2.00
C THR A 355 22.11 11.21 2.52
N SER A 356 22.71 12.20 3.16
CA SER A 356 22.08 13.50 3.44
C SER A 356 22.21 14.38 2.21
N VAL A 357 21.10 15.02 1.83
CA VAL A 357 20.98 15.83 0.61
C VAL A 357 19.77 16.75 0.75
N SER A 358 19.76 17.91 0.08
CA SER A 358 18.56 18.78 0.08
C SER A 358 17.38 18.13 -0.66
N GLY A 359 17.66 17.35 -1.71
CA GLY A 359 16.70 16.53 -2.43
C GLY A 359 17.35 15.75 -3.57
N ILE A 360 16.70 14.67 -4.00
CA ILE A 360 17.08 13.90 -5.19
C ILE A 360 16.04 14.12 -6.29
N ASP A 361 16.49 14.62 -7.44
CA ASP A 361 15.67 14.83 -8.63
C ASP A 361 15.97 13.77 -9.69
N VAL A 362 15.05 12.82 -9.89
CA VAL A 362 15.20 11.76 -10.90
C VAL A 362 14.51 12.20 -12.19
N LEU A 363 15.32 12.58 -13.19
CA LEU A 363 14.88 13.14 -14.45
C LEU A 363 14.64 12.03 -15.49
N SER A 364 14.12 12.42 -16.66
CA SER A 364 13.86 11.50 -17.76
C SER A 364 15.14 10.76 -18.18
N GLY A 365 15.12 9.43 -18.12
CA GLY A 365 16.28 8.57 -18.42
C GLY A 365 17.12 8.19 -17.19
N GLY A 366 16.91 8.85 -16.06
CA GLY A 366 17.52 8.49 -14.78
C GLY A 366 16.69 7.47 -14.00
N ALA A 367 17.37 6.67 -13.18
CA ALA A 367 16.78 5.76 -12.21
C ALA A 367 17.37 5.94 -10.82
N LEU A 368 16.54 5.84 -9.79
CA LEU A 368 16.96 5.77 -8.39
C LEU A 368 16.63 4.38 -7.83
N GLY A 369 17.61 3.78 -7.16
CA GLY A 369 17.45 2.50 -6.47
C GLY A 369 18.34 2.35 -5.25
N GLY A 370 18.59 1.11 -4.87
CA GLY A 370 19.39 0.75 -3.70
C GLY A 370 18.56 0.52 -2.43
N ASN A 371 19.21 0.04 -1.38
CA ASN A 371 18.61 -0.38 -0.11
C ASN A 371 19.08 0.45 1.12
N GLY A 372 19.59 1.65 0.87
CA GLY A 372 20.14 2.57 1.87
C GLY A 372 19.13 3.55 2.44
N LEU A 373 19.65 4.62 3.06
CA LEU A 373 18.89 5.68 3.73
C LEU A 373 19.14 7.05 3.08
N ILE A 374 18.07 7.71 2.68
CA ILE A 374 18.08 9.08 2.17
C ILE A 374 17.55 10.04 3.25
N LEU A 375 18.37 11.02 3.61
CA LEU A 375 18.01 12.14 4.50
C LEU A 375 17.72 13.39 3.67
N GLY A 376 16.58 13.38 2.98
CA GLY A 376 16.12 14.43 2.08
C GLY A 376 14.86 13.98 1.34
N ASP A 377 14.31 14.87 0.51
CA ASP A 377 13.15 14.59 -0.34
C ASP A 377 13.58 13.89 -1.64
N VAL A 378 12.66 13.16 -2.27
CA VAL A 378 12.86 12.53 -3.58
C VAL A 378 11.73 12.93 -4.52
N THR A 379 12.07 13.48 -5.68
CA THR A 379 11.11 13.75 -6.75
C THR A 379 11.48 12.99 -8.01
N VAL A 380 10.55 12.21 -8.55
CA VAL A 380 10.71 11.46 -9.79
C VAL A 380 9.86 12.11 -10.86
N TYR A 381 10.52 12.71 -11.85
CA TYR A 381 9.85 13.42 -12.94
C TYR A 381 9.38 12.47 -14.03
N ALA A 382 8.64 13.01 -15.00
CA ALA A 382 8.18 12.25 -16.16
C ALA A 382 9.36 11.57 -16.88
N GLY A 383 9.25 10.27 -17.13
CA GLY A 383 10.31 9.45 -17.73
C GLY A 383 11.41 9.00 -16.75
N GLY A 384 11.40 9.47 -15.51
CA GLY A 384 12.28 8.96 -14.44
C GLY A 384 11.77 7.65 -13.86
N VAL A 385 12.66 6.89 -13.21
CA VAL A 385 12.37 5.58 -12.63
C VAL A 385 12.74 5.52 -11.15
N LEU A 386 11.83 5.01 -10.32
CA LEU A 386 12.11 4.58 -8.95
C LEU A 386 12.05 3.05 -8.90
N ALA A 387 13.18 2.42 -8.66
CA ALA A 387 13.36 0.97 -8.57
C ALA A 387 14.09 0.65 -7.25
N PRO A 388 13.38 0.66 -6.10
CA PRO A 388 14.00 0.48 -4.80
C PRO A 388 14.66 -0.90 -4.66
N GLY A 389 15.66 -1.00 -3.79
CA GLY A 389 16.39 -2.24 -3.53
C GLY A 389 17.63 -2.43 -4.40
N ALA A 390 18.43 -3.44 -4.03
CA ALA A 390 19.46 -4.03 -4.87
C ALA A 390 18.95 -5.33 -5.55
N SER A 391 17.63 -5.35 -5.82
CA SER A 391 16.85 -6.38 -6.52
C SER A 391 16.71 -7.76 -5.85
N PRO A 392 15.60 -8.05 -5.14
CA PRO A 392 14.67 -7.09 -4.53
C PRO A 392 15.20 -6.51 -3.20
N GLY A 393 14.67 -5.37 -2.75
CA GLY A 393 15.05 -4.78 -1.45
C GLY A 393 14.26 -3.53 -1.05
N ALA A 394 14.68 -2.88 0.05
CA ALA A 394 13.96 -1.73 0.60
C ALA A 394 14.79 -0.45 0.60
N LEU A 395 14.33 0.59 -0.09
CA LEU A 395 14.90 1.95 -0.02
C LEU A 395 14.19 2.75 1.09
N THR A 396 14.97 3.39 1.97
CA THR A 396 14.44 4.17 3.08
C THR A 396 14.64 5.67 2.85
N VAL A 397 13.59 6.46 3.06
CA VAL A 397 13.61 7.92 2.90
C VAL A 397 13.06 8.57 4.17
N THR A 398 13.63 9.68 4.61
CA THR A 398 13.07 10.44 5.76
C THR A 398 12.26 11.64 5.33
N GLY A 399 12.46 12.17 4.12
CA GLY A 399 11.62 13.20 3.50
C GLY A 399 10.45 12.64 2.69
N ASP A 400 9.80 13.52 1.92
CA ASP A 400 8.71 13.18 1.01
C ASP A 400 9.22 12.43 -0.22
N VAL A 401 8.36 11.59 -0.80
CA VAL A 401 8.63 10.97 -2.11
C VAL A 401 7.49 11.31 -3.06
N THR A 402 7.80 12.00 -4.16
CA THR A 402 6.82 12.45 -5.14
C THR A 402 7.07 11.80 -6.50
N MET A 403 6.08 11.04 -6.99
CA MET A 403 6.05 10.50 -8.34
C MET A 403 5.22 11.42 -9.24
N ALA A 404 5.86 12.10 -10.20
CA ALA A 404 5.15 12.95 -11.16
C ALA A 404 4.32 12.13 -12.16
N SER A 405 3.40 12.79 -12.86
CA SER A 405 2.70 12.17 -14.00
C SER A 405 3.71 11.72 -15.06
N GLY A 406 3.63 10.47 -15.49
CA GLY A 406 4.57 9.85 -16.45
C GLY A 406 5.87 9.33 -15.83
N ALA A 407 6.06 9.41 -14.51
CA ALA A 407 7.12 8.70 -13.80
C ALA A 407 6.84 7.19 -13.73
N ASN A 408 7.86 6.39 -13.43
CA ASN A 408 7.74 4.93 -13.38
C ASN A 408 8.20 4.39 -12.03
N PHE A 409 7.37 3.59 -11.37
CA PHE A 409 7.71 2.83 -10.17
C PHE A 409 7.86 1.36 -10.54
N ILE A 410 9.03 0.78 -10.35
CA ILE A 410 9.29 -0.65 -10.58
C ILE A 410 9.29 -1.35 -9.23
N ALA A 411 8.58 -2.48 -9.13
CA ALA A 411 8.53 -3.29 -7.92
C ALA A 411 8.83 -4.75 -8.26
N GLU A 412 10.03 -5.21 -7.95
CA GLU A 412 10.44 -6.60 -8.10
C GLU A 412 9.90 -7.45 -6.94
N ILE A 413 9.30 -8.61 -7.26
CA ILE A 413 8.66 -9.49 -6.27
C ILE A 413 9.15 -10.91 -6.51
N ASP A 414 10.10 -11.36 -5.67
CA ASP A 414 10.67 -12.72 -5.70
C ASP A 414 10.30 -13.54 -4.45
N GLY A 415 9.42 -13.01 -3.59
CA GLY A 415 8.85 -13.72 -2.46
C GLY A 415 8.11 -12.83 -1.48
N TYR A 416 7.81 -13.37 -0.30
CA TYR A 416 7.04 -12.68 0.75
C TYR A 416 7.90 -11.88 1.74
N GLY A 417 9.22 -12.08 1.71
CA GLY A 417 10.16 -11.43 2.61
C GLY A 417 10.31 -9.94 2.33
N THR A 418 10.86 -9.21 3.30
CA THR A 418 11.04 -7.74 3.22
C THR A 418 12.49 -7.30 3.36
N GLY A 419 13.42 -8.25 3.31
CA GLY A 419 14.87 -8.06 3.31
C GLY A 419 15.39 -7.85 1.88
N THR A 420 16.60 -8.35 1.62
CA THR A 420 17.32 -8.16 0.34
C THR A 420 17.52 -9.48 -0.39
N GLY A 421 17.40 -9.47 -1.72
CA GLY A 421 17.64 -10.61 -2.61
C GLY A 421 16.53 -11.67 -2.58
N ALA A 422 16.85 -12.90 -2.99
CA ALA A 422 15.90 -14.01 -3.14
C ALA A 422 14.86 -14.14 -2.02
N GLY A 423 13.61 -14.37 -2.41
CA GLY A 423 12.50 -14.57 -1.47
C GLY A 423 11.93 -13.28 -0.86
N ASN A 424 12.39 -12.11 -1.30
CA ASN A 424 11.91 -10.80 -0.85
C ASN A 424 11.22 -10.02 -1.98
N PHE A 425 10.68 -8.85 -1.65
CA PHE A 425 10.11 -7.92 -2.62
C PHE A 425 10.52 -6.48 -2.33
N ASP A 426 10.42 -5.67 -3.38
CA ASP A 426 10.78 -4.26 -3.40
C ASP A 426 9.84 -3.38 -2.59
N ARG A 427 10.43 -2.44 -1.83
CA ARG A 427 9.64 -1.47 -1.06
C ARG A 427 10.33 -0.12 -0.91
N VAL A 428 9.53 0.94 -0.91
CA VAL A 428 9.93 2.25 -0.39
C VAL A 428 9.35 2.46 1.00
N VAL A 429 10.19 2.86 1.96
CA VAL A 429 9.81 3.10 3.35
C VAL A 429 10.12 4.54 3.74
N LEU A 430 9.08 5.34 4.03
CA LEU A 430 9.22 6.69 4.56
C LEU A 430 9.10 6.68 6.09
N LEU A 431 10.15 7.12 6.78
CA LEU A 431 10.23 7.08 8.25
C LEU A 431 9.87 8.41 8.94
N GLY A 432 9.86 9.54 8.24
CA GLY A 432 9.47 10.81 8.85
C GLY A 432 7.97 10.88 9.12
N ALA A 433 7.60 11.36 10.32
CA ALA A 433 6.21 11.33 10.79
C ALA A 433 5.24 12.11 9.91
N ASP A 434 5.74 13.14 9.23
CA ASP A 434 4.97 13.99 8.30
C ASP A 434 5.28 13.66 6.84
N SER A 435 6.10 12.64 6.57
CA SER A 435 6.59 12.32 5.23
C SER A 435 5.56 11.54 4.42
N VAL A 436 5.15 12.13 3.29
CA VAL A 436 4.09 11.64 2.42
C VAL A 436 4.69 11.01 1.16
N PHE A 437 4.15 9.86 0.76
CA PHE A 437 4.36 9.33 -0.58
C PHE A 437 3.24 9.82 -1.50
N THR A 438 3.57 10.67 -2.49
CA THR A 438 2.61 11.16 -3.47
C THR A 438 2.72 10.34 -4.76
N ALA A 439 1.72 9.49 -5.02
CA ALA A 439 1.67 8.61 -6.18
C ALA A 439 1.19 9.34 -7.45
N GLY A 440 1.83 8.99 -8.56
CA GLY A 440 1.54 9.44 -9.92
C GLY A 440 2.30 8.57 -10.93
N GLY A 441 1.97 8.69 -12.22
CA GLY A 441 2.63 7.90 -13.26
C GLY A 441 2.22 6.43 -13.26
N THR A 442 3.15 5.53 -13.60
CA THR A 442 2.91 4.09 -13.81
C THR A 442 3.59 3.26 -12.73
N ILE A 443 2.93 2.21 -12.26
CA ILE A 443 3.56 1.15 -11.45
C ILE A 443 3.70 -0.15 -12.24
N THR A 444 4.86 -0.79 -12.14
CA THR A 444 5.23 -2.00 -12.90
C THR A 444 5.76 -3.07 -11.95
N PRO A 445 4.92 -4.02 -11.49
CA PRO A 445 5.40 -5.24 -10.86
C PRO A 445 6.23 -6.10 -11.82
N VAL A 446 7.33 -6.65 -11.33
CA VAL A 446 8.21 -7.56 -12.05
C VAL A 446 8.32 -8.86 -11.25
N LEU A 447 7.98 -9.98 -11.90
CA LEU A 447 8.04 -11.33 -11.32
C LEU A 447 9.13 -12.20 -11.94
N ARG A 448 9.64 -11.81 -13.11
CA ARG A 448 10.62 -12.56 -13.92
C ARG A 448 11.65 -11.60 -14.47
N GLU A 449 12.83 -12.13 -14.77
CA GLU A 449 13.98 -11.34 -15.22
C GLU A 449 14.44 -10.29 -14.19
N ILE A 450 14.17 -10.56 -12.91
CA ILE A 450 14.66 -9.77 -11.77
C ILE A 450 16.18 -9.96 -11.68
N GLY A 451 16.90 -8.84 -11.55
CA GLY A 451 18.35 -8.83 -11.42
C GLY A 451 18.85 -9.30 -10.04
N GLY A 452 20.16 -9.18 -9.81
CA GLY A 452 20.76 -9.47 -8.50
C GLY A 452 20.67 -10.94 -8.07
N ASP A 453 20.39 -11.15 -6.78
CA ASP A 453 20.35 -12.47 -6.14
C ASP A 453 18.95 -13.13 -6.20
N ALA A 454 18.06 -12.71 -7.10
CA ALA A 454 16.70 -13.23 -7.20
C ALA A 454 16.63 -14.64 -7.81
N ASN A 455 15.73 -15.49 -7.31
CA ASN A 455 15.53 -16.85 -7.81
C ASN A 455 14.70 -16.92 -9.09
N ASN A 456 13.85 -15.91 -9.35
CA ASN A 456 13.00 -15.81 -10.54
C ASN A 456 12.00 -16.98 -10.73
N ASP A 457 11.69 -17.71 -9.66
CA ASP A 457 10.78 -18.86 -9.65
C ASP A 457 9.54 -18.65 -8.77
N PHE A 458 9.43 -17.49 -8.12
CA PHE A 458 8.30 -17.17 -7.26
C PHE A 458 6.97 -17.18 -8.03
N MET A 459 5.97 -17.85 -7.44
CA MET A 459 4.62 -17.97 -7.99
C MET A 459 3.62 -17.51 -6.92
N PRO A 460 3.20 -16.23 -6.94
CA PRO A 460 2.23 -15.75 -6.00
C PRO A 460 0.85 -16.39 -6.27
N LYS A 461 -0.05 -16.28 -5.30
CA LYS A 461 -1.40 -16.85 -5.34
C LYS A 461 -2.43 -15.73 -5.29
N VAL A 462 -3.60 -15.98 -5.87
CA VAL A 462 -4.75 -15.09 -5.70
C VAL A 462 -5.05 -14.90 -4.21
N GLY A 463 -5.09 -13.64 -3.79
CA GLY A 463 -5.21 -13.21 -2.40
C GLY A 463 -3.92 -12.65 -1.80
N ASP A 464 -2.75 -12.90 -2.41
CA ASP A 464 -1.48 -12.40 -1.88
C ASP A 464 -1.37 -10.88 -2.00
N LYS A 465 -0.66 -10.26 -1.03
CA LYS A 465 -0.51 -8.81 -0.89
C LYS A 465 0.94 -8.44 -0.60
N PHE A 466 1.47 -7.48 -1.35
CA PHE A 466 2.83 -6.95 -1.23
C PHE A 466 2.78 -5.45 -0.96
N VAL A 467 3.24 -5.02 0.22
CA VAL A 467 3.22 -3.61 0.62
C VAL A 467 4.45 -2.90 0.04
N VAL A 468 4.35 -2.38 -1.17
CA VAL A 468 5.49 -1.79 -1.91
C VAL A 468 5.78 -0.34 -1.52
N VAL A 469 4.86 0.32 -0.82
CA VAL A 469 5.10 1.61 -0.17
C VAL A 469 4.57 1.57 1.25
N SER A 470 5.37 2.07 2.19
CA SER A 470 4.97 2.36 3.57
C SER A 470 5.39 3.79 3.90
N ALA A 471 4.42 4.68 4.16
CA ALA A 471 4.68 6.09 4.44
C ALA A 471 4.03 6.54 5.74
N ALA A 472 4.85 6.94 6.71
CA ALA A 472 4.39 7.32 8.04
C ALA A 472 3.49 8.56 8.05
N GLY A 473 3.77 9.58 7.22
CA GLY A 473 2.91 10.75 7.03
C GLY A 473 1.69 10.51 6.13
N GLY A 474 1.66 9.38 5.42
CA GLY A 474 0.50 8.93 4.63
C GLY A 474 0.78 8.81 3.14
N VAL A 475 -0.26 8.44 2.39
CA VAL A 475 -0.23 8.33 0.93
C VAL A 475 -1.14 9.39 0.31
N GLY A 476 -0.60 10.16 -0.63
CA GLY A 476 -1.33 11.11 -1.48
C GLY A 476 -1.37 10.65 -2.94
N GLY A 477 -2.34 11.13 -3.72
CA GLY A 477 -2.44 10.82 -5.15
C GLY A 477 -2.78 9.35 -5.47
N ALA A 478 -2.61 8.97 -6.73
CA ALA A 478 -2.79 7.61 -7.22
C ALA A 478 -1.96 7.41 -8.50
N PHE A 479 -1.42 6.21 -8.70
CA PHE A 479 -0.84 5.81 -9.98
C PHE A 479 -1.93 5.85 -11.07
N ALA A 480 -1.57 6.41 -12.22
CA ALA A 480 -2.45 6.52 -13.39
C ALA A 480 -2.64 5.17 -14.10
N SER A 481 -1.66 4.26 -13.99
CA SER A 481 -1.72 2.94 -14.61
C SER A 481 -0.89 1.90 -13.84
N LEU A 482 -1.26 0.64 -14.04
CA LEU A 482 -0.58 -0.55 -13.55
C LEU A 482 -0.27 -1.46 -14.74
N VAL A 483 1.00 -1.84 -14.92
CA VAL A 483 1.42 -2.78 -15.95
C VAL A 483 1.32 -4.21 -15.41
N GLN A 484 0.68 -5.11 -16.15
CA GLN A 484 0.65 -6.54 -15.78
C GLN A 484 1.93 -7.24 -16.26
N PRO A 485 2.55 -8.11 -15.44
CA PRO A 485 3.62 -8.99 -15.90
C PRO A 485 3.10 -9.97 -16.95
N SER A 486 3.91 -10.29 -17.95
CA SER A 486 3.56 -11.29 -18.99
C SER A 486 3.69 -12.74 -18.50
N GLU A 487 4.51 -12.97 -17.48
CA GLU A 487 4.78 -14.28 -16.90
C GLU A 487 4.86 -14.22 -15.37
N GLY A 488 4.72 -15.39 -14.73
CA GLY A 488 4.88 -15.54 -13.29
C GLY A 488 3.62 -15.29 -12.45
N LEU A 489 2.51 -14.88 -13.07
CA LEU A 489 1.21 -14.83 -12.42
C LEU A 489 0.54 -16.22 -12.37
N PRO A 490 -0.26 -16.51 -11.33
CA PRO A 490 -1.06 -17.72 -11.29
C PRO A 490 -2.16 -17.68 -12.37
N GLU A 491 -2.70 -18.85 -12.74
CA GLU A 491 -3.88 -18.94 -13.59
C GLU A 491 -5.04 -18.13 -12.98
N ASN A 492 -5.74 -17.34 -13.81
CA ASN A 492 -6.79 -16.42 -13.37
C ASN A 492 -6.29 -15.38 -12.34
N GLY A 493 -5.02 -14.97 -12.38
CA GLY A 493 -4.46 -13.93 -11.49
C GLY A 493 -4.03 -12.67 -12.25
N ARG A 494 -4.25 -11.51 -11.63
CA ARG A 494 -3.78 -10.19 -12.08
C ARG A 494 -3.37 -9.35 -10.87
N PHE A 495 -2.45 -8.40 -11.05
CA PHE A 495 -2.19 -7.40 -10.02
C PHE A 495 -3.29 -6.33 -10.01
N GLU A 496 -3.61 -5.84 -8.83
CA GLU A 496 -4.35 -4.60 -8.61
C GLU A 496 -3.73 -3.79 -7.47
N ILE A 497 -4.00 -2.49 -7.44
CA ILE A 497 -3.47 -1.58 -6.43
C ILE A 497 -4.49 -1.41 -5.31
N ALA A 498 -4.08 -1.71 -4.09
CA ALA A 498 -4.81 -1.36 -2.87
C ALA A 498 -4.16 -0.15 -2.20
N TYR A 499 -4.93 0.92 -2.02
CA TYR A 499 -4.51 2.12 -1.30
C TYR A 499 -5.02 2.06 0.14
N GLY A 500 -4.10 2.13 1.10
CA GLY A 500 -4.39 2.38 2.50
C GLY A 500 -3.98 3.80 2.90
N SER A 501 -4.31 4.22 4.12
CA SER A 501 -3.94 5.55 4.63
C SER A 501 -2.43 5.81 4.63
N ASN A 502 -1.62 4.75 4.82
CA ASN A 502 -0.17 4.81 4.97
C ASN A 502 0.57 3.81 4.07
N THR A 503 -0.13 3.11 3.19
CA THR A 503 0.46 2.02 2.41
C THR A 503 -0.09 1.99 1.00
N ILE A 504 0.77 1.72 0.02
CA ILE A 504 0.36 1.25 -1.29
C ILE A 504 0.75 -0.22 -1.39
N SER A 505 -0.20 -1.07 -1.76
CA SER A 505 0.03 -2.49 -1.91
C SER A 505 -0.36 -2.99 -3.30
N LEU A 506 0.45 -3.89 -3.83
CA LEU A 506 0.11 -4.71 -4.98
C LEU A 506 -0.56 -6.00 -4.47
N VAL A 507 -1.75 -6.29 -4.96
CA VAL A 507 -2.54 -7.45 -4.56
C VAL A 507 -2.78 -8.33 -5.77
N ILE A 508 -2.59 -9.64 -5.62
CA ILE A 508 -3.01 -10.59 -6.65
C ILE A 508 -4.51 -10.80 -6.51
N ALA A 509 -5.27 -10.18 -7.39
CA ALA A 509 -6.70 -10.36 -7.51
C ALA A 509 -7.00 -11.41 -8.59
N PRO A 510 -8.18 -12.05 -8.58
CA PRO A 510 -8.54 -12.93 -9.68
C PRO A 510 -8.74 -12.11 -10.96
N GLU A 511 -8.54 -12.70 -12.14
CA GLU A 511 -8.97 -12.11 -13.41
C GLU A 511 -10.51 -12.02 -13.43
N LEU A 512 -11.18 -13.15 -13.11
CA LEU A 512 -12.63 -13.24 -12.92
C LEU A 512 -12.97 -13.83 -11.55
N TYR A 513 -13.83 -13.15 -10.80
CA TYR A 513 -14.37 -13.66 -9.53
C TYR A 513 -15.26 -14.89 -9.73
N ASP A 514 -16.06 -14.97 -10.81
CA ASP A 514 -16.87 -16.17 -11.14
C ASP A 514 -15.97 -17.41 -11.30
N ALA A 515 -14.84 -17.25 -12.00
CA ALA A 515 -13.86 -18.32 -12.17
C ALA A 515 -13.22 -18.72 -10.83
N LEU A 516 -12.87 -17.75 -9.98
CA LEU A 516 -12.27 -18.01 -8.66
C LEU A 516 -13.20 -18.82 -7.74
N ILE A 517 -14.50 -18.53 -7.73
CA ILE A 517 -15.45 -19.15 -6.81
C ILE A 517 -16.18 -20.37 -7.39
N THR A 518 -15.80 -20.81 -8.60
CA THR A 518 -16.38 -21.99 -9.23
C THR A 518 -16.08 -23.24 -8.39
N GLY A 519 -17.14 -23.95 -7.98
CA GLY A 519 -17.06 -25.10 -7.07
C GLY A 519 -17.11 -24.74 -5.58
N TYR A 520 -17.08 -23.45 -5.23
CA TYR A 520 -17.13 -22.96 -3.85
C TYR A 520 -18.43 -22.22 -3.49
N SER A 521 -19.17 -21.71 -4.49
CA SER A 521 -20.40 -20.93 -4.30
C SER A 521 -21.58 -21.48 -5.11
N SER A 522 -22.80 -21.09 -4.73
CA SER A 522 -24.03 -21.39 -5.45
C SER A 522 -24.13 -20.60 -6.76
N LEU A 523 -25.04 -20.97 -7.67
CA LEU A 523 -25.24 -20.23 -8.92
C LEU A 523 -25.69 -18.79 -8.66
N ASN A 524 -26.43 -18.50 -7.58
CA ASN A 524 -26.76 -17.12 -7.21
C ASN A 524 -25.49 -16.31 -6.92
N GLY A 525 -24.58 -16.85 -6.10
CA GLY A 525 -23.30 -16.20 -5.81
C GLY A 525 -22.40 -16.05 -7.04
N ARG A 526 -22.34 -17.07 -7.90
CA ARG A 526 -21.61 -16.98 -9.17
C ARG A 526 -22.17 -15.95 -10.14
N ARG A 527 -23.49 -15.83 -10.22
CA ARG A 527 -24.15 -14.82 -11.04
C ARG A 527 -23.83 -13.41 -10.56
N ALA A 528 -23.83 -13.19 -9.24
CA ALA A 528 -23.38 -11.94 -8.65
C ALA A 528 -21.90 -11.66 -8.96
N ALA A 529 -21.02 -12.66 -8.82
CA ALA A 529 -19.60 -12.52 -9.16
C ALA A 529 -19.39 -12.15 -10.63
N ARG A 530 -20.06 -12.83 -11.55
CA ARG A 530 -20.02 -12.53 -12.99
C ARG A 530 -20.54 -11.13 -13.30
N ALA A 531 -21.60 -10.70 -12.62
CA ALA A 531 -22.15 -9.36 -12.77
C ALA A 531 -21.10 -8.31 -12.32
N MET A 532 -20.43 -8.54 -11.19
CA MET A 532 -19.34 -7.66 -10.74
C MET A 532 -18.14 -7.68 -11.71
N ASP A 533 -17.76 -8.84 -12.23
CA ASP A 533 -16.70 -8.96 -13.24
C ASP A 533 -16.99 -8.06 -14.46
N SER A 534 -18.27 -7.94 -14.87
CA SER A 534 -18.66 -7.13 -16.04
C SER A 534 -18.49 -5.62 -15.86
N ILE A 535 -18.51 -5.13 -14.62
CA ILE A 535 -18.34 -3.69 -14.33
C ILE A 535 -16.92 -3.35 -13.88
N ARG A 536 -16.13 -4.32 -13.40
CA ARG A 536 -14.79 -4.11 -12.84
C ARG A 536 -13.83 -3.36 -13.77
N ASP A 537 -13.78 -3.73 -15.06
CA ASP A 537 -12.88 -3.06 -16.02
C ASP A 537 -13.49 -1.77 -16.60
N ALA A 538 -14.82 -1.68 -16.70
CA ALA A 538 -15.53 -0.46 -17.08
C ALA A 538 -15.35 0.67 -16.05
N MET A 539 -14.99 0.32 -14.82
CA MET A 539 -14.69 1.24 -13.72
C MET A 539 -13.35 1.98 -13.87
N GLY A 540 -12.55 1.73 -14.90
CA GLY A 540 -11.41 2.57 -15.25
C GLY A 540 -11.78 3.99 -15.73
N ALA A 541 -13.08 4.28 -15.96
CA ALA A 541 -13.57 5.55 -16.49
C ALA A 541 -14.09 6.56 -15.43
N GLY A 542 -13.78 6.39 -14.15
CA GLY A 542 -14.29 7.24 -13.07
C GLY A 542 -15.48 6.60 -12.36
N PRO A 543 -15.23 5.60 -11.50
CA PRO A 543 -16.28 4.90 -10.78
C PRO A 543 -16.94 5.82 -9.75
N THR A 544 -18.16 5.47 -9.34
CA THR A 544 -18.72 6.03 -8.11
C THR A 544 -17.87 5.55 -6.94
N ALA A 545 -17.75 6.35 -5.88
CA ALA A 545 -16.88 6.04 -4.74
C ALA A 545 -17.27 4.71 -4.06
N GLU A 546 -18.55 4.35 -4.13
CA GLU A 546 -19.15 3.17 -3.53
C GLU A 546 -18.73 1.88 -4.24
N ALA A 547 -18.70 1.90 -5.58
CA ALA A 547 -18.26 0.74 -6.35
C ALA A 547 -16.75 0.51 -6.14
N THR A 548 -15.94 1.57 -6.07
CA THR A 548 -14.52 1.44 -5.70
C THR A 548 -14.36 0.83 -4.31
N SER A 549 -15.15 1.24 -3.32
CA SER A 549 -15.13 0.66 -1.98
C SER A 549 -15.42 -0.84 -2.00
N LEU A 550 -16.43 -1.27 -2.78
CA LEU A 550 -16.77 -2.67 -2.96
C LEU A 550 -15.58 -3.50 -3.47
N PHE A 551 -14.96 -3.10 -4.60
CA PHE A 551 -13.84 -3.87 -5.15
C PHE A 551 -12.61 -3.83 -4.25
N GLN A 552 -12.32 -2.71 -3.60
CA GLN A 552 -11.24 -2.62 -2.61
C GLN A 552 -11.47 -3.60 -1.44
N SER A 553 -12.72 -3.83 -1.02
CA SER A 553 -13.04 -4.83 0.00
C SER A 553 -12.88 -6.29 -0.47
N LEU A 554 -12.99 -6.54 -1.78
CA LEU A 554 -12.81 -7.86 -2.39
C LEU A 554 -11.33 -8.20 -2.63
N LEU A 555 -10.43 -7.21 -2.59
CA LEU A 555 -8.99 -7.42 -2.74
C LEU A 555 -8.43 -8.27 -1.60
N GLY A 556 -7.60 -9.25 -1.95
CA GLY A 556 -6.93 -10.13 -0.99
C GLY A 556 -7.78 -11.32 -0.52
N LEU A 557 -9.02 -11.46 -1.00
CA LEU A 557 -9.85 -12.62 -0.65
C LEU A 557 -9.43 -13.88 -1.42
N ASN A 558 -9.28 -14.99 -0.70
CA ASN A 558 -9.14 -16.32 -1.30
C ASN A 558 -10.51 -16.87 -1.79
N ALA A 559 -10.50 -17.97 -2.53
CA ALA A 559 -11.71 -18.56 -3.14
C ALA A 559 -12.85 -18.80 -2.14
N THR A 560 -12.56 -19.35 -0.96
CA THR A 560 -13.58 -19.61 0.07
C THR A 560 -14.20 -18.32 0.63
N SER A 561 -13.36 -17.31 0.89
CA SER A 561 -13.81 -16.03 1.45
C SER A 561 -14.60 -15.22 0.42
N ALA A 562 -14.13 -15.21 -0.83
CA ALA A 562 -14.85 -14.62 -1.95
C ALA A 562 -16.21 -15.32 -2.19
N ALA A 563 -16.25 -16.66 -2.13
CA ALA A 563 -17.50 -17.41 -2.24
C ALA A 563 -18.51 -17.04 -1.14
N GLY A 564 -18.05 -16.86 0.10
CA GLY A 564 -18.86 -16.38 1.21
C GLY A 564 -19.41 -14.96 0.97
N ALA A 565 -18.57 -14.04 0.49
CA ALA A 565 -18.95 -12.68 0.14
C ALA A 565 -20.03 -12.67 -0.96
N PHE A 566 -19.79 -13.37 -2.07
CA PHE A 566 -20.74 -13.40 -3.19
C PHE A 566 -22.04 -14.12 -2.88
N THR A 567 -22.04 -15.10 -1.97
CA THR A 567 -23.28 -15.71 -1.47
C THR A 567 -24.16 -14.68 -0.74
N GLN A 568 -23.56 -13.75 0.00
CA GLN A 568 -24.28 -12.67 0.70
C GLN A 568 -24.70 -11.53 -0.25
N ILE A 569 -23.84 -11.20 -1.23
CA ILE A 569 -24.16 -10.22 -2.28
C ILE A 569 -25.28 -10.74 -3.18
N GLY A 570 -25.36 -12.05 -3.43
CA GLY A 570 -26.30 -12.67 -4.37
C GLY A 570 -27.80 -12.44 -4.10
N GLY A 571 -28.18 -11.92 -2.92
CA GLY A 571 -29.54 -11.43 -2.67
C GLY A 571 -30.62 -12.50 -2.55
N GLU A 572 -30.24 -13.76 -2.34
CA GLU A 572 -31.13 -14.93 -2.35
C GLU A 572 -32.31 -14.82 -1.37
N ILE A 573 -32.12 -14.15 -0.23
CA ILE A 573 -33.17 -13.92 0.79
C ILE A 573 -34.43 -13.25 0.19
N HIS A 574 -34.29 -12.43 -0.85
CA HIS A 574 -35.41 -11.73 -1.50
C HIS A 574 -36.29 -12.67 -2.32
N ALA A 575 -35.70 -13.73 -2.89
CA ALA A 575 -36.45 -14.78 -3.57
C ALA A 575 -37.07 -15.76 -2.56
N ASP A 576 -36.35 -16.12 -1.50
CA ASP A 576 -36.86 -16.99 -0.43
C ASP A 576 -38.07 -16.38 0.28
N ALA A 577 -38.02 -15.08 0.59
CA ALA A 577 -39.11 -14.38 1.25
C ALA A 577 -40.36 -14.29 0.38
N LEU A 578 -40.20 -14.09 -0.93
CA LEU A 578 -41.32 -14.14 -1.87
C LEU A 578 -41.92 -15.55 -1.95
N ALA A 579 -41.07 -16.58 -1.92
CA ALA A 579 -41.53 -17.97 -1.93
C ALA A 579 -42.34 -18.30 -0.67
N ILE A 580 -42.01 -17.69 0.48
CA ILE A 580 -42.80 -17.84 1.70
C ILE A 580 -44.11 -17.05 1.64
N ALA A 581 -44.14 -15.86 1.04
CA ALA A 581 -45.40 -15.14 0.84
C ALA A 581 -46.41 -15.98 0.03
N SER A 582 -45.95 -16.62 -1.05
CA SER A 582 -46.77 -17.59 -1.81
C SER A 582 -47.19 -18.79 -0.94
N ARG A 583 -46.28 -19.34 -0.13
CA ARG A 583 -46.62 -20.46 0.78
C ARG A 583 -47.55 -20.08 1.93
N GLY A 584 -47.53 -18.84 2.41
CA GLY A 584 -48.48 -18.29 3.39
C GLY A 584 -49.87 -18.17 2.78
N SER A 585 -49.96 -17.60 1.56
CA SER A 585 -51.19 -17.61 0.74
C SER A 585 -51.76 -19.02 0.60
N LEU A 586 -50.91 -19.99 0.26
CA LEU A 586 -51.30 -21.39 0.07
C LEU A 586 -51.82 -22.09 1.33
N ALA A 587 -51.31 -21.75 2.52
CA ALA A 587 -51.78 -22.36 3.76
C ALA A 587 -53.28 -22.08 3.98
N VAL A 588 -53.68 -20.81 3.87
CA VAL A 588 -55.09 -20.38 4.00
C VAL A 588 -55.96 -21.04 2.92
N ARG A 589 -55.45 -21.13 1.70
CA ARG A 589 -56.17 -21.68 0.55
C ARG A 589 -56.37 -23.19 0.64
N ASP A 590 -55.36 -23.93 1.10
CA ASP A 590 -55.51 -25.36 1.33
C ASP A 590 -56.48 -25.65 2.47
N ASP A 591 -56.46 -24.83 3.52
CA ASP A 591 -57.38 -24.96 4.64
C ASP A 591 -58.81 -24.63 4.22
N ALA A 592 -59.00 -23.60 3.39
CA ALA A 592 -60.24 -23.39 2.67
C ALA A 592 -60.63 -24.67 1.92
N LEU A 593 -59.88 -25.09 0.90
CA LEU A 593 -60.30 -26.15 -0.02
C LEU A 593 -60.50 -27.52 0.62
N PHE A 594 -59.71 -27.90 1.63
CA PHE A 594 -59.62 -29.29 2.10
C PHE A 594 -59.77 -29.48 3.62
N ALA A 595 -59.62 -28.43 4.43
CA ALA A 595 -59.78 -28.54 5.88
C ALA A 595 -61.13 -28.01 6.35
N SER A 596 -61.68 -26.99 5.69
CA SER A 596 -62.93 -26.35 6.09
C SER A 596 -64.12 -27.32 6.13
N PRO A 597 -65.16 -27.04 6.92
CA PRO A 597 -66.36 -27.86 6.97
C PRO A 597 -66.98 -28.06 5.57
N GLY A 598 -67.50 -29.25 5.27
CA GLY A 598 -68.11 -29.56 3.96
C GLY A 598 -67.13 -29.80 2.82
N SER A 599 -65.85 -29.49 3.03
CA SER A 599 -64.83 -29.88 2.07
C SER A 599 -64.74 -31.40 1.95
N PRO A 600 -64.59 -31.90 0.72
CA PRO A 600 -64.30 -33.29 0.48
C PRO A 600 -62.96 -33.69 1.17
N GLY A 601 -63.02 -34.49 2.25
CA GLY A 601 -61.84 -34.93 3.02
C GLY A 601 -61.57 -34.18 4.32
N SER A 602 -62.42 -33.22 4.67
CA SER A 602 -62.36 -32.52 5.95
C SER A 602 -62.60 -33.47 7.13
N ALA A 603 -61.78 -33.30 8.17
CA ALA A 603 -62.09 -33.82 9.50
C ALA A 603 -63.19 -32.97 10.15
N LEU A 604 -63.17 -31.64 9.95
CA LEU A 604 -64.28 -30.72 10.28
C LEU A 604 -65.55 -31.19 9.55
N GLY A 605 -66.41 -31.95 10.23
CA GLY A 605 -67.62 -32.49 9.61
C GLY A 605 -68.58 -31.37 9.18
N ASP A 606 -69.15 -31.48 7.98
CA ASP A 606 -70.31 -30.67 7.63
C ASP A 606 -71.51 -31.15 8.46
N HIS A 607 -72.22 -30.24 9.11
CA HIS A 607 -73.47 -30.60 9.79
C HIS A 607 -74.61 -30.75 8.77
N CYS A 608 -74.49 -30.15 7.59
CA CYS A 608 -75.45 -30.26 6.50
C CYS A 608 -74.71 -30.71 5.24
N SER A 609 -74.71 -32.00 4.96
CA SER A 609 -74.10 -32.50 3.73
C SER A 609 -74.84 -31.96 2.51
N VAL A 610 -74.11 -31.41 1.55
CA VAL A 610 -74.59 -30.88 0.27
C VAL A 610 -75.08 -31.99 -0.70
N ALA A 611 -75.43 -33.17 -0.19
CA ALA A 611 -75.84 -34.32 -0.99
C ALA A 611 -77.36 -34.39 -1.09
N ASP A 612 -77.95 -33.57 -1.96
CA ASP A 612 -79.38 -33.61 -2.34
C ASP A 612 -79.74 -34.80 -3.24
N ASP A 613 -78.95 -35.89 -3.25
CA ASP A 613 -79.32 -37.12 -3.95
C ASP A 613 -79.60 -38.22 -2.91
N GLU A 614 -80.88 -38.45 -2.66
CA GLU A 614 -81.45 -39.40 -1.70
C GLU A 614 -80.97 -40.86 -1.89
N SER A 615 -80.19 -41.16 -2.93
CA SER A 615 -79.82 -42.52 -3.29
C SER A 615 -78.47 -43.01 -2.75
N ARG A 616 -77.59 -42.16 -2.18
CA ARG A 616 -76.22 -42.60 -1.77
C ARG A 616 -75.63 -41.98 -0.49
N ALA A 617 -76.35 -41.11 0.21
CA ALA A 617 -75.86 -40.50 1.43
C ALA A 617 -75.77 -41.52 2.59
N VAL A 618 -74.57 -41.74 3.11
CA VAL A 618 -74.43 -42.16 4.51
C VAL A 618 -74.99 -41.02 5.33
N LYS A 619 -76.19 -41.20 5.89
CA LYS A 619 -76.71 -40.34 6.95
C LYS A 619 -75.64 -40.30 8.05
N THR A 620 -75.03 -39.14 8.26
CA THR A 620 -74.29 -38.87 9.50
C THR A 620 -75.26 -39.03 10.67
N ALA A 621 -74.74 -39.30 11.88
CA ALA A 621 -75.55 -39.70 13.05
C ALA A 621 -76.61 -38.67 13.50
N SER A 622 -76.66 -37.48 12.89
CA SER A 622 -77.79 -36.55 12.93
C SER A 622 -78.52 -36.63 11.59
N GLY A 623 -79.71 -37.24 11.56
CA GLY A 623 -80.57 -37.27 10.38
C GLY A 623 -80.84 -35.88 9.81
N ASP A 624 -81.26 -35.84 8.54
CA ASP A 624 -81.81 -34.75 7.73
C ASP A 624 -81.42 -33.32 8.18
N CYS A 625 -80.70 -32.57 7.33
CA CYS A 625 -80.38 -31.16 7.59
C CYS A 625 -81.68 -30.45 7.99
N PRO A 626 -81.79 -29.97 9.25
CA PRO A 626 -83.02 -29.33 9.72
C PRO A 626 -83.35 -28.13 8.82
N ASP A 627 -84.62 -27.94 8.45
CA ASP A 627 -85.10 -26.83 7.58
C ASP A 627 -84.69 -25.41 8.09
N ASP A 628 -84.15 -25.34 9.30
CA ASP A 628 -83.71 -24.15 10.03
C ASP A 628 -82.20 -23.86 10.03
N VAL A 629 -81.32 -24.72 9.50
CA VAL A 629 -79.87 -24.42 9.43
C VAL A 629 -79.59 -23.36 8.36
N ARG A 630 -79.15 -22.17 8.79
CA ARG A 630 -78.94 -21.02 7.90
C ARG A 630 -77.47 -20.71 7.61
N GLY A 631 -76.54 -21.22 8.42
CA GLY A 631 -75.12 -21.00 8.20
C GLY A 631 -74.20 -21.75 9.16
N GLN A 632 -72.91 -21.74 8.84
CA GLN A 632 -71.86 -22.28 9.67
C GLN A 632 -70.67 -21.32 9.71
N ALA A 633 -70.11 -21.12 10.89
CA ALA A 633 -68.85 -20.42 11.09
C ALA A 633 -67.78 -21.39 11.56
N TRP A 634 -66.55 -21.15 11.14
CA TRP A 634 -65.39 -21.91 11.61
C TRP A 634 -64.17 -21.01 11.76
N MET A 635 -63.27 -21.45 12.62
CA MET A 635 -61.95 -20.88 12.76
C MET A 635 -60.91 -21.98 12.93
N SER A 636 -59.70 -21.76 12.45
CA SER A 636 -58.56 -22.62 12.67
C SER A 636 -57.32 -21.83 13.03
N VAL A 637 -56.45 -22.48 13.79
CA VAL A 637 -55.08 -22.04 14.02
C VAL A 637 -54.15 -23.15 13.58
N SER A 638 -53.09 -22.81 12.85
CA SER A 638 -52.12 -23.80 12.40
C SER A 638 -50.68 -23.33 12.59
N GLY A 639 -49.78 -24.28 12.74
CA GLY A 639 -48.34 -24.06 12.79
C GLY A 639 -47.66 -25.03 11.85
N SER A 640 -46.72 -24.54 11.04
CA SER A 640 -45.89 -25.36 10.17
C SER A 640 -44.43 -25.07 10.30
N ARG A 641 -43.62 -26.12 10.11
CA ARG A 641 -42.17 -26.04 10.01
C ARG A 641 -41.73 -26.77 8.75
N GLN A 642 -41.06 -26.02 7.87
CA GLN A 642 -40.54 -26.51 6.61
C GLN A 642 -39.02 -26.38 6.56
N MET A 643 -38.37 -27.41 6.07
CA MET A 643 -36.96 -27.41 5.69
C MET A 643 -36.87 -27.58 4.18
N THR A 644 -36.26 -26.61 3.50
CA THR A 644 -35.93 -26.70 2.07
C THR A 644 -34.42 -26.94 1.95
N TYR A 645 -34.05 -27.99 1.23
CA TYR A 645 -32.65 -28.38 1.04
C TYR A 645 -31.98 -27.52 -0.03
N SER A 646 -30.66 -27.36 0.07
CA SER A 646 -29.87 -26.61 -0.91
C SER A 646 -29.92 -27.27 -2.28
N ASP A 647 -29.83 -26.47 -3.32
CA ASP A 647 -29.70 -26.92 -4.70
C ASP A 647 -28.53 -26.21 -5.41
N ALA A 648 -28.49 -26.25 -6.74
CA ALA A 648 -27.44 -25.58 -7.50
C ALA A 648 -27.50 -24.04 -7.39
N TYR A 649 -28.68 -23.48 -7.14
CA TYR A 649 -28.90 -22.03 -7.09
C TYR A 649 -28.74 -21.47 -5.70
N ALA A 650 -29.29 -22.17 -4.70
CA ALA A 650 -29.55 -21.60 -3.40
C ALA A 650 -29.15 -22.51 -2.23
N ALA A 651 -28.87 -21.87 -1.11
CA ALA A 651 -28.58 -22.54 0.15
C ALA A 651 -29.85 -23.17 0.76
N SER A 652 -29.66 -24.03 1.76
CA SER A 652 -30.78 -24.54 2.52
C SER A 652 -31.31 -23.48 3.49
N TYR A 653 -32.63 -23.45 3.66
CA TYR A 653 -33.29 -22.57 4.63
C TYR A 653 -34.41 -23.31 5.37
N GLN A 654 -34.72 -22.79 6.55
CA GLN A 654 -35.86 -23.24 7.35
C GLN A 654 -36.86 -22.10 7.48
N ASP A 655 -38.15 -22.42 7.29
CA ASP A 655 -39.25 -21.52 7.60
C ASP A 655 -40.18 -22.10 8.67
N GLU A 656 -40.61 -21.23 9.57
CA GLU A 656 -41.66 -21.50 10.56
C GLU A 656 -42.81 -20.55 10.29
N ARG A 657 -44.03 -21.08 10.12
CA ARG A 657 -45.22 -20.29 9.80
C ARG A 657 -46.34 -20.60 10.77
N TYR A 658 -47.11 -19.56 11.10
CA TYR A 658 -48.31 -19.63 11.91
C TYR A 658 -49.46 -19.01 11.14
N ALA A 659 -50.61 -19.66 11.14
CA ALA A 659 -51.81 -19.15 10.48
C ALA A 659 -53.00 -19.11 11.43
N ILE A 660 -53.86 -18.11 11.22
CA ILE A 660 -55.19 -18.03 11.81
C ILE A 660 -56.16 -17.77 10.66
N ASP A 661 -57.12 -18.67 10.50
CA ASP A 661 -58.10 -18.62 9.42
C ASP A 661 -59.51 -18.68 10.00
N ALA A 662 -60.44 -18.02 9.34
CA ALA A 662 -61.84 -18.07 9.70
C ALA A 662 -62.71 -18.04 8.44
N GLY A 663 -63.84 -18.72 8.49
CA GLY A 663 -64.78 -18.74 7.39
C GLY A 663 -66.22 -18.75 7.83
N LEU A 664 -67.06 -18.19 6.96
CA LEU A 664 -68.51 -18.21 7.04
C LEU A 664 -69.06 -18.91 5.81
N ASN A 665 -69.95 -19.85 6.05
CA ASN A 665 -70.57 -20.68 5.03
C ASN A 665 -72.06 -20.33 4.96
N VAL A 666 -72.58 -20.06 3.77
CA VAL A 666 -74.00 -19.81 3.52
C VAL A 666 -74.53 -20.87 2.56
N TYR A 667 -75.55 -21.60 3.01
CA TYR A 667 -76.18 -22.66 2.23
C TYR A 667 -77.24 -22.08 1.27
N HIS A 668 -77.34 -22.65 0.07
CA HIS A 668 -78.38 -22.36 -0.90
C HIS A 668 -79.04 -23.66 -1.38
N GLY A 669 -80.31 -23.60 -1.78
CA GLY A 669 -81.05 -24.79 -2.21
C GLY A 669 -80.45 -25.44 -3.48
N GLY A 670 -80.57 -26.77 -3.59
CA GLY A 670 -80.11 -27.54 -4.75
C GLY A 670 -78.63 -27.92 -4.71
N GLY A 671 -78.09 -28.20 -3.52
CA GLY A 671 -76.72 -28.67 -3.34
C GLY A 671 -75.63 -27.63 -3.67
N ALA A 672 -75.91 -26.33 -3.46
CA ALA A 672 -74.94 -25.25 -3.69
C ALA A 672 -74.60 -24.51 -2.40
N ARG A 673 -73.34 -24.08 -2.27
CA ARG A 673 -72.83 -23.37 -1.09
C ARG A 673 -71.82 -22.30 -1.50
N ILE A 674 -71.83 -21.18 -0.78
CA ILE A 674 -70.84 -20.10 -0.93
C ILE A 674 -70.17 -19.86 0.42
N ASP A 675 -68.85 -19.71 0.38
CA ASP A 675 -68.02 -19.44 1.56
C ASP A 675 -67.24 -18.13 1.39
N LEU A 676 -67.19 -17.38 2.49
CA LEU A 676 -66.29 -16.24 2.66
C LEU A 676 -65.24 -16.63 3.68
N ILE A 677 -63.97 -16.57 3.27
CA ILE A 677 -62.84 -17.05 4.09
C ILE A 677 -61.80 -15.95 4.16
N GLY A 678 -61.30 -15.70 5.36
CA GLY A 678 -60.19 -14.79 5.62
C GLY A 678 -59.10 -15.50 6.40
N GLY A 679 -57.85 -15.18 6.12
CA GLY A 679 -56.70 -15.76 6.80
C GLY A 679 -55.58 -14.77 7.01
N TYR A 680 -54.87 -14.94 8.11
CA TYR A 680 -53.63 -14.24 8.41
C TYR A 680 -52.53 -15.26 8.59
N THR A 681 -51.40 -15.08 7.92
CA THR A 681 -50.21 -15.90 8.17
C THR A 681 -49.01 -15.04 8.53
N ARG A 682 -48.17 -15.57 9.41
CA ARG A 682 -46.88 -15.02 9.82
C ARG A 682 -45.82 -16.08 9.58
N GLY A 683 -44.75 -15.73 8.87
CA GLY A 683 -43.62 -16.60 8.58
C GLY A 683 -42.29 -15.96 8.96
N ASP A 684 -41.44 -16.73 9.62
CA ASP A 684 -40.08 -16.34 9.97
C ASP A 684 -39.08 -17.21 9.18
N ILE A 685 -38.02 -16.58 8.63
CA ILE A 685 -36.98 -17.24 7.83
C ILE A 685 -35.65 -17.19 8.57
N ALA A 686 -35.04 -18.35 8.73
CA ALA A 686 -33.64 -18.45 9.11
C ALA A 686 -32.85 -19.13 7.98
N THR A 687 -31.97 -18.36 7.34
CA THR A 687 -30.96 -18.90 6.43
C THR A 687 -29.63 -19.01 7.19
N ASN A 688 -28.80 -19.98 6.85
CA ASN A 688 -27.53 -20.19 7.57
C ASN A 688 -26.47 -19.11 7.27
N PHE A 689 -26.60 -18.37 6.16
CA PHE A 689 -25.53 -17.49 5.66
C PHE A 689 -25.98 -16.22 4.92
N VAL A 690 -27.26 -16.03 4.61
CA VAL A 690 -27.72 -14.98 3.68
C VAL A 690 -28.50 -13.87 4.40
N GLY A 691 -29.11 -14.15 5.55
CA GLY A 691 -29.93 -13.20 6.28
C GLY A 691 -31.14 -13.82 6.96
N ARG A 692 -32.03 -12.95 7.43
CA ARG A 692 -33.33 -13.29 8.03
C ARG A 692 -34.44 -12.59 7.28
N GLY A 693 -35.61 -13.20 7.29
CA GLY A 693 -36.81 -12.64 6.67
C GLY A 693 -38.00 -12.78 7.59
N TYR A 694 -38.94 -11.86 7.44
CA TYR A 694 -40.21 -11.84 8.13
C TYR A 694 -41.30 -11.55 7.11
N VAL A 695 -42.31 -12.41 7.06
CA VAL A 695 -43.38 -12.33 6.06
C VAL A 695 -44.73 -12.42 6.75
N GLU A 696 -45.59 -11.44 6.50
CA GLU A 696 -46.99 -11.45 6.92
C GLU A 696 -47.88 -11.48 5.68
N THR A 697 -48.92 -12.32 5.68
CA THR A 697 -49.90 -12.35 4.59
C THR A 697 -51.31 -12.20 5.11
N TYR A 698 -52.12 -11.43 4.38
CA TYR A 698 -53.54 -11.25 4.62
C TYR A 698 -54.30 -11.74 3.40
N THR A 699 -55.00 -12.86 3.56
CA THR A 699 -55.65 -13.58 2.46
C THR A 699 -57.16 -13.47 2.57
N GLY A 700 -57.84 -13.15 1.47
CA GLY A 700 -59.29 -13.18 1.36
C GLY A 700 -59.73 -14.07 0.20
N ILE A 701 -60.68 -14.97 0.45
CA ILE A 701 -61.13 -15.98 -0.50
C ILE A 701 -62.66 -16.02 -0.55
N VAL A 702 -63.20 -16.11 -1.77
CA VAL A 702 -64.59 -16.50 -2.01
C VAL A 702 -64.57 -17.86 -2.67
N ARG A 703 -65.30 -18.82 -2.09
CA ARG A 703 -65.39 -20.18 -2.63
C ARG A 703 -66.84 -20.56 -2.91
N GLY A 704 -67.07 -21.19 -4.06
CA GLY A 704 -68.30 -21.89 -4.39
C GLY A 704 -68.11 -23.40 -4.35
N LEU A 705 -69.10 -24.11 -3.84
CA LEU A 705 -69.17 -25.57 -3.84
C LEU A 705 -70.52 -26.02 -4.39
N MET A 706 -70.49 -27.04 -5.25
CA MET A 706 -71.70 -27.64 -5.83
C MET A 706 -71.57 -29.17 -5.85
N SER A 707 -72.64 -29.86 -5.48
CA SER A 707 -72.75 -31.31 -5.60
C SER A 707 -73.82 -31.66 -6.64
N LYS A 708 -73.46 -32.45 -7.66
CA LYS A 708 -74.40 -32.88 -8.71
C LYS A 708 -73.95 -34.17 -9.38
N GLY A 709 -74.86 -35.13 -9.54
CA GLY A 709 -74.59 -36.38 -10.26
C GLY A 709 -73.45 -37.22 -9.65
N GLY A 710 -73.29 -37.18 -8.33
CA GLY A 710 -72.22 -37.87 -7.59
C GLY A 710 -70.86 -37.15 -7.60
N PHE A 711 -70.73 -36.03 -8.31
CA PHE A 711 -69.52 -35.20 -8.27
C PHE A 711 -69.69 -34.04 -7.28
N VAL A 712 -68.59 -33.68 -6.62
CA VAL A 712 -68.47 -32.44 -5.86
C VAL A 712 -67.44 -31.57 -6.56
N ALA A 713 -67.89 -30.42 -7.06
CA ALA A 713 -67.04 -29.42 -7.69
C ALA A 713 -66.89 -28.23 -6.73
N GLN A 714 -65.67 -27.71 -6.63
CA GLN A 714 -65.36 -26.51 -5.88
C GLN A 714 -64.47 -25.58 -6.68
N ALA A 715 -64.73 -24.28 -6.59
CA ALA A 715 -63.92 -23.24 -7.19
C ALA A 715 -63.72 -22.12 -6.18
N ALA A 716 -62.50 -21.61 -6.06
CA ALA A 716 -62.19 -20.49 -5.21
C ALA A 716 -61.40 -19.42 -5.97
N VAL A 717 -61.66 -18.17 -5.63
CA VAL A 717 -60.92 -17.00 -6.11
C VAL A 717 -60.59 -16.13 -4.92
N GLY A 718 -59.41 -15.52 -4.96
CA GLY A 718 -58.98 -14.69 -3.85
C GLY A 718 -57.76 -13.85 -4.14
N GLY A 719 -57.44 -13.00 -3.17
CA GLY A 719 -56.29 -12.12 -3.18
C GLY A 719 -55.56 -12.17 -1.85
N THR A 720 -54.26 -11.96 -1.90
CA THR A 720 -53.37 -11.95 -0.75
C THR A 720 -52.51 -10.70 -0.80
N MET A 721 -52.52 -9.91 0.27
CA MET A 721 -51.54 -8.86 0.48
C MET A 721 -50.44 -9.41 1.38
N ALA A 722 -49.18 -9.28 0.96
CA ALA A 722 -48.03 -9.69 1.72
C ALA A 722 -47.17 -8.49 2.12
N ARG A 723 -46.69 -8.46 3.35
CA ARG A 723 -45.62 -7.58 3.82
C ARG A 723 -44.38 -8.42 4.03
N ILE A 724 -43.28 -8.00 3.40
CA ILE A 724 -42.01 -8.73 3.39
C ILE A 724 -40.93 -7.81 3.94
N GLU A 725 -40.39 -8.17 5.10
CA GLU A 725 -39.22 -7.54 5.69
C GLU A 725 -38.04 -8.50 5.57
N THR A 726 -36.89 -7.99 5.13
CA THR A 726 -35.65 -8.79 5.07
C THR A 726 -34.49 -8.01 5.67
N SER A 727 -33.54 -8.74 6.23
CA SER A 727 -32.30 -8.20 6.77
C SER A 727 -31.17 -9.16 6.41
N ARG A 728 -30.17 -8.66 5.68
CA ARG A 728 -28.96 -9.43 5.36
C ARG A 728 -27.71 -8.71 5.85
N THR A 729 -26.73 -9.51 6.27
CA THR A 729 -25.42 -9.02 6.67
C THR A 729 -24.42 -9.42 5.61
N VAL A 730 -23.54 -8.50 5.24
CA VAL A 730 -22.52 -8.64 4.20
C VAL A 730 -21.15 -8.49 4.83
N HIS A 731 -20.38 -9.58 4.82
CA HIS A 731 -19.02 -9.68 5.36
C HIS A 731 -18.01 -9.78 4.21
N VAL A 732 -17.26 -8.70 3.96
CA VAL A 732 -16.30 -8.63 2.85
C VAL A 732 -15.05 -7.88 3.30
N GLY A 733 -13.86 -8.49 3.18
CA GLY A 733 -12.59 -7.81 3.49
C GLY A 733 -12.43 -7.29 4.92
N GLY A 734 -13.21 -7.80 5.89
CA GLY A 734 -13.27 -7.29 7.27
C GLY A 734 -14.34 -6.22 7.51
N ASN A 735 -14.97 -5.70 6.45
CA ASN A 735 -16.16 -4.86 6.53
C ASN A 735 -17.39 -5.72 6.86
N ILE A 736 -18.27 -5.16 7.68
CA ILE A 736 -19.55 -5.77 8.05
C ILE A 736 -20.62 -4.72 7.81
N ALA A 737 -21.49 -4.98 6.85
CA ALA A 737 -22.64 -4.13 6.54
C ALA A 737 -23.94 -4.87 6.80
N SER A 738 -24.97 -4.14 7.21
CA SER A 738 -26.35 -4.63 7.31
C SER A 738 -27.19 -3.88 6.30
N ASN A 739 -27.97 -4.62 5.51
CA ASN A 739 -28.89 -4.09 4.53
C ASN A 739 -30.28 -4.64 4.79
N ASP A 740 -31.25 -3.73 4.95
CA ASP A 740 -32.61 -4.04 5.36
C ASP A 740 -33.62 -3.62 4.27
N SER A 741 -34.74 -4.33 4.17
CA SER A 741 -35.87 -3.96 3.30
C SER A 741 -37.21 -4.20 3.98
N ASP A 742 -38.23 -3.42 3.57
CA ASP A 742 -39.64 -3.60 3.97
C ASP A 742 -40.50 -3.22 2.77
N ARG A 743 -41.07 -4.21 2.08
CA ARG A 743 -41.88 -4.02 0.88
C ARG A 743 -43.03 -5.01 0.76
N GLY A 744 -44.03 -4.61 0.00
CA GLY A 744 -45.23 -5.39 -0.24
C GLY A 744 -45.15 -6.30 -1.46
N ALA A 745 -45.97 -7.33 -1.46
CA ALA A 745 -46.35 -8.07 -2.66
C ALA A 745 -47.87 -8.30 -2.67
N TYR A 746 -48.45 -8.38 -3.85
CA TYR A 746 -49.84 -8.74 -4.07
C TYR A 746 -49.92 -10.05 -4.85
N LEU A 747 -50.72 -10.98 -4.36
CA LEU A 747 -50.95 -12.26 -5.03
C LEU A 747 -52.44 -12.38 -5.34
N ALA A 748 -52.76 -12.91 -6.51
CA ALA A 748 -54.13 -13.26 -6.89
C ALA A 748 -54.16 -14.73 -7.30
N HIS A 749 -55.18 -15.46 -6.86
CA HIS A 749 -55.24 -16.90 -7.11
C HIS A 749 -56.61 -17.35 -7.59
N ILE A 750 -56.59 -18.44 -8.35
CA ILE A 750 -57.76 -19.23 -8.72
C ILE A 750 -57.48 -20.70 -8.44
N ASP A 751 -58.44 -21.34 -7.79
CA ASP A 751 -58.40 -22.75 -7.44
C ASP A 751 -59.63 -23.46 -7.98
N ALA A 752 -59.44 -24.66 -8.49
CA ALA A 752 -60.52 -25.55 -8.92
C ALA A 752 -60.24 -26.98 -8.46
N SER A 753 -61.26 -27.65 -7.92
CA SER A 753 -61.16 -29.07 -7.59
C SER A 753 -62.46 -29.81 -7.90
N LEU A 754 -62.30 -31.07 -8.30
CA LEU A 754 -63.37 -32.00 -8.57
C LEU A 754 -63.11 -33.29 -7.81
N SER A 755 -64.09 -33.78 -7.06
CA SER A 755 -64.04 -35.06 -6.39
C SER A 755 -65.28 -35.92 -6.67
N TYR A 756 -65.16 -37.22 -6.45
CA TYR A 756 -66.24 -38.19 -6.66
C TYR A 756 -66.41 -39.08 -5.43
N PRO A 757 -67.29 -38.72 -4.48
CA PRO A 757 -67.49 -39.51 -3.26
C PRO A 757 -68.08 -40.90 -3.52
N VAL A 758 -67.40 -41.93 -2.98
CA VAL A 758 -67.84 -43.32 -3.04
C VAL A 758 -68.05 -43.85 -1.62
N THR A 759 -69.30 -44.19 -1.31
CA THR A 759 -69.66 -44.87 -0.06
C THR A 759 -69.21 -46.32 -0.11
N ILE A 760 -68.29 -46.72 0.78
CA ILE A 760 -67.79 -48.10 0.87
C ILE A 760 -68.65 -48.92 1.83
N ASN A 761 -69.00 -48.36 2.98
CA ASN A 761 -69.91 -48.94 3.97
C ASN A 761 -70.59 -47.82 4.77
N PRO A 762 -71.59 -48.11 5.63
CA PRO A 762 -72.18 -47.10 6.50
C PRO A 762 -71.12 -46.47 7.40
N GLY A 763 -70.78 -45.21 7.12
CA GLY A 763 -69.78 -44.42 7.85
C GLY A 763 -68.50 -44.15 7.07
N LEU A 764 -68.11 -45.00 6.11
CA LEU A 764 -66.87 -44.83 5.31
C LEU A 764 -67.15 -44.29 3.92
N ILE A 765 -66.59 -43.11 3.62
CA ILE A 765 -66.57 -42.52 2.29
C ILE A 765 -65.13 -42.40 1.82
N VAL A 766 -64.84 -42.86 0.61
CA VAL A 766 -63.57 -42.66 -0.09
C VAL A 766 -63.84 -41.87 -1.35
N SER A 767 -63.07 -40.84 -1.62
CA SER A 767 -63.27 -40.05 -2.83
C SER A 767 -61.95 -39.70 -3.50
N PRO A 768 -61.72 -40.17 -4.75
CA PRO A 768 -60.67 -39.60 -5.57
C PRO A 768 -60.98 -38.14 -5.89
N PHE A 769 -59.91 -37.35 -6.06
CA PHE A 769 -60.00 -35.96 -6.45
C PHE A 769 -58.89 -35.54 -7.40
N ALA A 770 -59.17 -34.50 -8.17
CA ALA A 770 -58.19 -33.73 -8.92
C ALA A 770 -58.36 -32.25 -8.58
N SER A 771 -57.25 -31.51 -8.52
CA SER A 771 -57.30 -30.06 -8.38
C SER A 771 -56.25 -29.37 -9.24
N ALA A 772 -56.56 -28.15 -9.63
CA ALA A 772 -55.67 -27.25 -10.35
C ALA A 772 -55.70 -25.87 -9.71
N HIS A 773 -54.58 -25.19 -9.81
CA HIS A 773 -54.33 -23.90 -9.20
C HIS A 773 -53.47 -23.04 -10.13
N ALA A 774 -53.78 -21.75 -10.20
CA ALA A 774 -52.88 -20.73 -10.71
C ALA A 774 -52.82 -19.52 -9.76
N GLU A 775 -51.62 -18.99 -9.51
CA GLU A 775 -51.37 -17.79 -8.71
C GLU A 775 -50.49 -16.83 -9.49
N TYR A 776 -50.98 -15.60 -9.62
CA TYR A 776 -50.22 -14.46 -10.11
C TYR A 776 -49.62 -13.73 -8.91
N ILE A 777 -48.34 -13.38 -9.01
CA ILE A 777 -47.57 -12.70 -7.99
C ILE A 777 -47.00 -11.41 -8.59
N ASN A 778 -47.33 -10.29 -7.95
CA ASN A 778 -46.78 -8.98 -8.24
C ASN A 778 -46.02 -8.49 -7.00
N ALA A 779 -44.70 -8.32 -7.11
CA ALA A 779 -43.86 -7.81 -6.03
C ALA A 779 -43.21 -6.51 -6.45
N ASP A 780 -43.26 -5.49 -5.60
CA ASP A 780 -42.70 -4.18 -5.89
C ASP A 780 -41.16 -4.21 -5.97
N GLY A 781 -40.62 -3.32 -6.80
CA GLY A 781 -39.17 -3.05 -6.83
C GLY A 781 -38.75 -2.11 -5.70
N TYR A 782 -37.50 -2.23 -5.26
CA TYR A 782 -36.96 -1.41 -4.17
C TYR A 782 -35.44 -1.46 -4.07
N THR A 783 -34.86 -0.40 -3.54
CA THR A 783 -33.49 -0.42 -3.01
C THR A 783 -33.50 -0.74 -1.52
N GLU A 784 -32.58 -1.60 -1.10
CA GLU A 784 -32.30 -1.85 0.31
C GLU A 784 -31.82 -0.58 1.04
N LYS A 785 -32.00 -0.56 2.36
CA LYS A 785 -31.48 0.49 3.24
C LYS A 785 -30.23 -0.04 3.94
N GLY A 786 -29.09 0.63 3.75
CA GLY A 786 -27.81 0.27 4.34
C GLY A 786 -26.68 1.02 3.64
N PRO A 787 -25.41 0.63 3.83
CA PRO A 787 -24.30 1.21 3.08
C PRO A 787 -24.46 0.98 1.57
N ASP A 788 -24.31 2.05 0.78
CA ASP A 788 -24.54 2.05 -0.67
C ASP A 788 -23.60 1.09 -1.42
N GLU A 789 -22.40 0.82 -0.88
CA GLU A 789 -21.44 -0.15 -1.45
C GLU A 789 -22.03 -1.57 -1.61
N PHE A 790 -22.98 -1.96 -0.76
CA PHE A 790 -23.60 -3.28 -0.78
C PHE A 790 -25.11 -3.24 -1.01
N ALA A 791 -25.77 -2.08 -0.99
CA ALA A 791 -27.23 -1.98 -1.09
C ALA A 791 -27.74 -2.45 -2.45
N LEU A 792 -28.52 -3.53 -2.46
CA LEU A 792 -29.09 -4.07 -3.69
C LEU A 792 -30.32 -3.25 -4.11
N GLU A 793 -30.45 -3.04 -5.41
CA GLU A 793 -31.69 -2.67 -6.05
C GLU A 793 -32.38 -3.95 -6.54
N ILE A 794 -33.58 -4.22 -6.03
CA ILE A 794 -34.40 -5.35 -6.43
C ILE A 794 -35.45 -4.84 -7.41
N GLU A 795 -35.50 -5.43 -8.60
CA GLU A 795 -36.47 -5.01 -9.61
C GLU A 795 -37.88 -5.50 -9.27
N LYS A 796 -38.86 -4.81 -9.87
CA LYS A 796 -40.26 -5.23 -9.83
C LYS A 796 -40.39 -6.61 -10.47
N THR A 797 -41.16 -7.49 -9.83
CA THR A 797 -41.35 -8.87 -10.30
C THR A 797 -42.82 -9.15 -10.58
N ASP A 798 -43.09 -9.71 -11.75
CA ASP A 798 -44.40 -10.16 -12.22
C ASP A 798 -44.29 -11.61 -12.69
N LEU A 799 -44.91 -12.55 -11.98
CA LEU A 799 -44.82 -13.98 -12.33
C LEU A 799 -46.13 -14.72 -12.09
N THR A 800 -46.32 -15.82 -12.81
CA THR A 800 -47.48 -16.72 -12.66
C THR A 800 -46.96 -18.12 -12.34
N THR A 801 -47.44 -18.70 -11.26
CA THR A 801 -47.17 -20.08 -10.87
C THR A 801 -48.42 -20.94 -11.03
N GLY A 802 -48.23 -22.23 -11.20
CA GLY A 802 -49.31 -23.20 -11.31
C GLY A 802 -49.05 -24.45 -10.49
N ARG A 803 -50.12 -25.15 -10.14
CA ARG A 803 -50.05 -26.43 -9.45
C ARG A 803 -51.19 -27.34 -9.85
N THR A 804 -50.92 -28.64 -9.88
CA THR A 804 -51.97 -29.66 -9.93
C THR A 804 -51.82 -30.67 -8.79
N ARG A 805 -52.94 -31.23 -8.33
CA ARG A 805 -52.96 -32.32 -7.35
C ARG A 805 -53.87 -33.43 -7.84
N LEU A 806 -53.44 -34.67 -7.61
CA LEU A 806 -54.23 -35.88 -7.81
C LEU A 806 -54.12 -36.73 -6.55
N GLY A 807 -55.26 -37.16 -6.01
CA GLY A 807 -55.24 -37.91 -4.77
C GLY A 807 -56.57 -38.55 -4.43
N ALA A 808 -56.66 -39.05 -3.21
CA ALA A 808 -57.89 -39.51 -2.62
C ALA A 808 -57.91 -39.19 -1.14
N TYR A 809 -59.10 -38.91 -0.61
CA TYR A 809 -59.34 -38.84 0.82
C TYR A 809 -60.35 -39.91 1.24
N GLY A 810 -60.16 -40.46 2.42
CA GLY A 810 -61.07 -41.37 3.10
C GLY A 810 -61.53 -40.77 4.41
N ALA A 811 -62.80 -40.91 4.74
CA ALA A 811 -63.33 -40.44 6.01
C ALA A 811 -64.34 -41.40 6.61
N GLN A 812 -64.13 -41.71 7.89
CA GLN A 812 -64.94 -42.59 8.70
C GLN A 812 -65.69 -41.77 9.75
N SER A 813 -67.02 -41.87 9.74
CA SER A 813 -67.88 -41.30 10.77
C SER A 813 -68.38 -42.41 11.71
N PHE A 814 -68.38 -42.15 13.01
CA PHE A 814 -68.81 -43.09 14.03
C PHE A 814 -69.31 -42.34 15.28
N THR A 815 -69.89 -43.07 16.23
CA THR A 815 -70.28 -42.51 17.53
C THR A 815 -69.40 -43.10 18.62
N ALA A 816 -68.82 -42.25 19.46
CA ALA A 816 -68.10 -42.66 20.67
C ALA A 816 -68.45 -41.71 21.82
N PHE A 817 -68.53 -42.23 23.04
CA PHE A 817 -68.94 -41.47 24.23
C PHE A 817 -70.29 -40.74 24.08
N GLY A 818 -71.20 -41.26 23.24
CA GLY A 818 -72.49 -40.62 22.95
C GLY A 818 -72.40 -39.37 22.08
N LYS A 819 -71.25 -39.13 21.43
CA LYS A 819 -70.99 -37.98 20.56
C LYS A 819 -70.62 -38.43 19.14
N PRO A 820 -71.08 -37.74 18.09
CA PRO A 820 -70.59 -37.93 16.74
C PRO A 820 -69.10 -37.60 16.63
N MET A 821 -68.34 -38.48 16.00
CA MET A 821 -66.92 -38.33 15.73
C MET A 821 -66.61 -38.69 14.28
N ARG A 822 -65.56 -38.08 13.74
CA ARG A 822 -65.08 -38.34 12.38
C ARG A 822 -63.56 -38.41 12.35
N ILE A 823 -63.02 -39.38 11.63
CA ILE A 823 -61.60 -39.47 11.29
C ILE A 823 -61.49 -39.36 9.78
N ALA A 824 -60.57 -38.52 9.29
CA ALA A 824 -60.29 -38.35 7.88
C ALA A 824 -58.80 -38.52 7.62
N ALA A 825 -58.46 -39.10 6.47
CA ALA A 825 -57.11 -39.20 5.98
C ALA A 825 -57.07 -38.98 4.47
N SER A 826 -55.97 -38.43 3.95
CA SER A 826 -55.79 -38.28 2.50
C SER A 826 -54.34 -38.49 2.10
N GLY A 827 -54.17 -38.94 0.86
CA GLY A 827 -52.89 -38.99 0.16
C GLY A 827 -53.02 -38.32 -1.19
N ALA A 828 -52.06 -37.47 -1.55
CA ALA A 828 -52.06 -36.79 -2.84
C ALA A 828 -50.63 -36.68 -3.41
N TRP A 829 -50.56 -36.73 -4.73
CA TRP A 829 -49.40 -36.28 -5.47
C TRP A 829 -49.68 -34.88 -6.02
N ARG A 830 -48.72 -33.99 -5.79
CA ARG A 830 -48.73 -32.60 -6.20
C ARG A 830 -47.61 -32.35 -7.19
N ARG A 831 -47.95 -31.65 -8.27
CA ARG A 831 -47.01 -31.19 -9.29
C ARG A 831 -46.98 -29.67 -9.31
N GLU A 832 -45.82 -29.06 -9.12
CA GLU A 832 -45.62 -27.63 -9.37
C GLU A 832 -45.37 -27.37 -10.86
N ILE A 833 -45.84 -26.22 -11.35
CA ILE A 833 -45.65 -25.69 -12.70
C ILE A 833 -45.11 -24.28 -12.52
N ASP A 834 -43.83 -24.06 -12.81
CA ASP A 834 -43.15 -22.76 -12.66
C ASP A 834 -43.25 -22.12 -11.25
N GLY A 835 -43.58 -22.93 -10.23
CA GLY A 835 -43.71 -22.53 -8.83
C GLY A 835 -42.80 -23.29 -7.87
N ALA A 836 -41.95 -24.19 -8.39
CA ALA A 836 -41.03 -24.98 -7.56
C ALA A 836 -39.89 -24.12 -6.98
N SER A 837 -39.52 -23.03 -7.65
CA SER A 837 -38.54 -22.02 -7.21
C SER A 837 -38.98 -20.66 -7.76
N LEU A 838 -38.83 -19.59 -6.98
CA LEU A 838 -39.14 -18.23 -7.41
C LEU A 838 -37.85 -17.46 -7.69
N ALA A 839 -37.93 -16.49 -8.59
CA ALA A 839 -36.81 -15.67 -9.01
C ALA A 839 -37.09 -14.17 -8.76
N ARG A 840 -36.02 -13.40 -8.54
CA ARG A 840 -36.01 -11.93 -8.50
C ARG A 840 -34.82 -11.43 -9.31
N GLU A 841 -35.01 -10.35 -10.07
CA GLU A 841 -33.90 -9.61 -10.67
C GLU A 841 -33.31 -8.64 -9.64
N VAL A 842 -31.98 -8.61 -9.58
CA VAL A 842 -31.18 -7.86 -8.61
C VAL A 842 -30.16 -7.04 -9.36
N ASN A 843 -29.89 -5.82 -8.89
CA ASN A 843 -28.87 -4.95 -9.42
C ASN A 843 -27.98 -4.41 -8.29
N LEU A 844 -26.69 -4.27 -8.58
CA LEU A 844 -25.72 -3.57 -7.74
C LEU A 844 -24.77 -2.77 -8.63
N HIS A 845 -24.71 -1.45 -8.43
CA HIS A 845 -23.86 -0.53 -9.20
C HIS A 845 -24.02 -0.63 -10.72
N GLY A 846 -25.24 -0.90 -11.19
CA GLY A 846 -25.57 -1.04 -12.61
C GLY A 846 -25.38 -2.45 -13.17
N ALA A 847 -24.81 -3.39 -12.40
CA ALA A 847 -24.68 -4.78 -12.80
C ALA A 847 -25.87 -5.61 -12.30
N GLY A 848 -26.64 -6.18 -13.25
CA GLY A 848 -27.85 -6.95 -12.97
C GLY A 848 -27.66 -8.48 -13.02
N TRP A 849 -28.37 -9.22 -12.17
CA TRP A 849 -28.47 -10.69 -12.22
C TRP A 849 -29.77 -11.22 -11.58
N GLU A 850 -30.18 -12.40 -12.04
CA GLU A 850 -31.31 -13.14 -11.47
C GLU A 850 -30.86 -13.96 -10.25
N THR A 851 -31.53 -13.79 -9.11
CA THR A 851 -31.41 -14.63 -7.92
C THR A 851 -32.63 -15.52 -7.75
N ARG A 852 -32.45 -16.77 -7.29
CA ARG A 852 -33.51 -17.77 -7.16
C ARG A 852 -33.59 -18.36 -5.76
N SER A 853 -34.79 -18.67 -5.29
CA SER A 853 -35.01 -19.43 -4.05
C SER A 853 -34.64 -20.89 -4.22
N ALA A 854 -34.29 -21.58 -3.13
CA ALA A 854 -34.12 -23.04 -3.19
C ALA A 854 -35.42 -23.72 -3.61
N SER A 855 -35.30 -24.73 -4.49
CA SER A 855 -36.45 -25.43 -5.04
C SER A 855 -37.13 -26.33 -4.01
N ILE A 856 -38.46 -26.31 -3.94
CA ILE A 856 -39.24 -27.32 -3.19
C ILE A 856 -39.41 -28.64 -3.96
N GLY A 857 -38.93 -28.67 -5.20
CA GLY A 857 -39.05 -29.80 -6.12
C GLY A 857 -40.42 -29.90 -6.79
N ASP A 858 -40.42 -30.31 -8.06
CA ASP A 858 -41.64 -30.32 -8.87
C ASP A 858 -42.68 -31.34 -8.44
N ASN A 859 -42.28 -32.40 -7.72
CA ASN A 859 -43.15 -33.53 -7.39
C ASN A 859 -43.13 -33.76 -5.88
N ILE A 860 -44.30 -33.60 -5.27
CA ILE A 860 -44.47 -33.56 -3.83
C ILE A 860 -45.53 -34.59 -3.44
N ALA A 861 -45.22 -35.42 -2.45
CA ALA A 861 -46.19 -36.32 -1.83
C ALA A 861 -46.76 -35.63 -0.59
N GLU A 862 -48.08 -35.57 -0.51
CA GLU A 862 -48.84 -34.97 0.59
C GLU A 862 -49.60 -36.07 1.33
N VAL A 863 -49.55 -36.05 2.66
CA VAL A 863 -50.34 -36.93 3.53
C VAL A 863 -50.99 -36.08 4.59
N LYS A 864 -52.28 -36.33 4.84
CA LYS A 864 -53.05 -35.64 5.87
C LYS A 864 -53.83 -36.66 6.68
N VAL A 865 -53.91 -36.42 7.99
CA VAL A 865 -54.75 -37.16 8.93
C VAL A 865 -55.38 -36.17 9.89
N GLY A 866 -56.69 -36.26 10.08
CA GLY A 866 -57.42 -35.40 10.99
C GLY A 866 -58.54 -36.14 11.70
N TRP A 867 -58.95 -35.60 12.84
CA TRP A 867 -60.07 -36.08 13.62
C TRP A 867 -60.94 -34.91 14.06
N SER A 868 -62.24 -35.14 14.18
CA SER A 868 -63.16 -34.19 14.80
C SER A 868 -64.16 -34.88 15.71
N ALA A 869 -64.67 -34.10 16.66
CA ALA A 869 -65.71 -34.52 17.59
C ALA A 869 -66.66 -33.38 17.89
N GLU A 870 -67.96 -33.70 17.95
CA GLU A 870 -68.97 -32.78 18.46
C GLU A 870 -68.88 -32.69 19.99
N VAL A 871 -68.54 -31.51 20.50
CA VAL A 871 -68.39 -31.28 21.95
C VAL A 871 -69.70 -30.86 22.59
N SER A 872 -70.51 -30.08 21.88
CA SER A 872 -71.90 -29.72 22.23
C SER A 872 -72.75 -29.64 20.97
N LYS A 873 -74.08 -29.59 21.12
CA LYS A 873 -74.98 -29.52 19.97
C LYS A 873 -74.58 -28.38 19.03
N GLY A 874 -74.23 -28.71 17.79
CA GLY A 874 -73.84 -27.71 16.78
C GLY A 874 -72.42 -27.13 16.94
N VAL A 875 -71.58 -27.69 17.81
CA VAL A 875 -70.19 -27.24 18.04
C VAL A 875 -69.23 -28.41 17.92
N ALA A 876 -68.27 -28.33 17.01
CA ALA A 876 -67.26 -29.37 16.79
C ALA A 876 -65.83 -28.83 16.87
N VAL A 877 -64.95 -29.62 17.48
CA VAL A 877 -63.51 -29.38 17.54
C VAL A 877 -62.82 -30.33 16.56
N THR A 878 -61.76 -29.86 15.90
CA THR A 878 -60.93 -30.63 14.99
C THR A 878 -59.46 -30.49 15.33
N ALA A 879 -58.70 -31.57 15.15
CA ALA A 879 -57.25 -31.48 15.00
C ALA A 879 -56.80 -32.22 13.75
N GLU A 880 -55.77 -31.69 13.09
CA GLU A 880 -55.25 -32.20 11.85
C GLU A 880 -53.73 -32.12 11.82
N TYR A 881 -53.11 -33.11 11.17
CA TYR A 881 -51.70 -33.12 10.83
C TYR A 881 -51.54 -33.29 9.32
N ARG A 882 -50.64 -32.51 8.73
CA ARG A 882 -50.26 -32.60 7.32
C ARG A 882 -48.74 -32.74 7.20
N GLY A 883 -48.30 -33.73 6.44
CA GLY A 883 -46.92 -33.92 6.05
C GLY A 883 -46.77 -33.78 4.54
N GLU A 884 -45.77 -33.02 4.11
CA GLU A 884 -45.40 -32.91 2.70
C GLU A 884 -43.93 -33.27 2.53
N VAL A 885 -43.62 -34.08 1.52
CA VAL A 885 -42.26 -34.54 1.26
C VAL A 885 -41.95 -34.55 -0.22
N SER A 886 -40.76 -34.06 -0.55
CA SER A 886 -40.12 -34.25 -1.85
C SER A 886 -38.66 -34.62 -1.64
N ARG A 887 -37.89 -34.72 -2.73
CA ARG A 887 -36.42 -34.84 -2.61
C ARG A 887 -35.76 -33.55 -2.12
N ALA A 888 -36.44 -32.41 -2.25
CA ALA A 888 -35.90 -31.08 -2.00
C ALA A 888 -36.51 -30.38 -0.78
N MET A 889 -37.61 -30.88 -0.21
CA MET A 889 -38.18 -30.34 1.01
C MET A 889 -38.84 -31.37 1.93
N ARG A 890 -39.02 -30.98 3.19
CA ARG A 890 -39.92 -31.61 4.16
C ARG A 890 -40.72 -30.54 4.89
N ASN A 891 -42.03 -30.68 4.92
CA ASN A 891 -42.94 -29.78 5.64
C ASN A 891 -43.82 -30.58 6.59
N ASN A 892 -44.00 -30.06 7.81
CA ASN A 892 -44.91 -30.61 8.80
C ASN A 892 -45.80 -29.48 9.29
N ASN A 893 -47.12 -29.67 9.20
CA ASN A 893 -48.12 -28.71 9.66
C ASN A 893 -49.08 -29.41 10.63
N ALA A 894 -49.45 -28.69 11.69
CA ALA A 894 -50.49 -29.11 12.62
C ALA A 894 -51.53 -27.99 12.74
N LEU A 895 -52.80 -28.38 12.77
CA LEU A 895 -53.94 -27.47 12.82
C LEU A 895 -54.91 -27.89 13.92
N ILE A 896 -55.52 -26.90 14.58
CA ILE A 896 -56.66 -27.07 15.46
C ILE A 896 -57.78 -26.15 14.99
N GLY A 897 -58.99 -26.67 14.88
CA GLY A 897 -60.15 -25.94 14.40
C GLY A 897 -61.36 -26.06 15.32
N LEU A 898 -62.22 -25.05 15.25
CA LEU A 898 -63.53 -24.99 15.88
C LEU A 898 -64.57 -24.65 14.82
N SER A 899 -65.74 -25.28 14.88
CA SER A 899 -66.89 -24.92 14.02
C SER A 899 -68.18 -24.85 14.82
N VAL A 900 -69.07 -23.94 14.42
CA VAL A 900 -70.37 -23.68 15.05
C VAL A 900 -71.43 -23.53 13.97
N VAL A 901 -72.59 -24.15 14.18
CA VAL A 901 -73.74 -24.17 13.24
C VAL A 901 -74.98 -23.57 13.91
N TRP A 902 -75.79 -22.80 13.17
CA TRP A 902 -77.02 -22.18 13.67
C TRP A 902 -78.16 -22.15 12.64
#